data_AF-A0AAE0V3W7-F1
#
_entry.id   AF-A0AAE0V3W7-F1
#
_cell.length_a   1.000
_cell.length_b   1.000
_cell.length_c   1.000
_cell.angle_alpha   90.00
_cell.angle_beta   90.00
_cell.angle_gamma   90.00
#
_symmetry.space_group_name_H-M   'P 1'
#
loop_
_entity.id
_entity.type
_entity.pdbx_description
1 polymer ?
#
loop_
_entity_poly.entity_id
_entity_poly.type
_entity_poly.pdbx_seq_one_letter_code
_entity_poly.pdbx_strand_id
1 'polypeptide(L)'
;MPELYAVPPDKVEEEYRNPHSVDRVTTGQLPHLWGQSLYILSSLLVEGFLAPGEIDPLNRRFSTGFKPDVVVQVSVVAEMEEIQALLRDNGIEVQSVADVRPIRILPARILSHIYVKLGNCRKLNLTGRPYRHIGVLGTSKFYEIRNRTCTFTPQFIDQHHFYLALDNQMIVEMLRTELAYLSSCWRMTGRPTLTFPITQSMLVEDGESIDPCILSTLRKLQDGYFAGVRVQMANLSSFLTTSFHTKLTFMDADSEENLEEEEEEDDYDEDEDDEDKVHSFSSSGGSKDVLDQYFAHLLESTATKSHLPPIQKGQDHVFSAEHTTRDILTLMAQVQGRKMPKASMYLPVVPIMNKHRKSLNLLELPHPQHHTPQQNKASAPDLHLPRDAQGNTDFAALVNHLKECPTLQDQADILYILYAMKGAEWMVNISGQKGATVRTLLEELYVKAGACKEWGLIRYISGILKKRVEVLAEACTDLISHQKQLTVGLPPEPREKVITVPLPPEELNNLIYEASGQDISIAVLTQEIMVYLAMYVRSQPNLFGDMLRLRIGLIMQVMATELARSLQCSGEEASEGLMNLSPSDMKNLLHHILSGKEFGVERSVRPTDSMATSPAISIHELGHTGATKTERTGIRKLKSEIKQRCSSPSTPSGIMSPTGTGDTRLQWEERQGQWLRRRRLDGAINRVPMGFYQKVWKILQKCHGLSIAGYVLPSSTTSEVQKHFMTHRDFSIHYRTSISLIIDLNFQSPYVDVLKMTEGEIKFAVHVESVLNHVPQPEYRQLLVETIMVLTLVADMEIPSIGGIIHIDRIVQMANELFLQDQAQAFKVCVVALCPIKNYLWSSLSPFSAKSSGANEFFLEKDPATGICNFFYDSAPSGSYGSMTYLSKAVVTYVHDFLPGGSCLMQ
;
A
#
# COMPACT_ATOMS: atom_id res chain seq x y z
N MET A 1 15.82 37.89 25.56
CA MET A 1 16.41 36.55 25.65
C MET A 1 17.31 36.26 24.45
N PRO A 2 18.60 35.96 24.67
CA PRO A 2 19.48 35.41 23.63
C PRO A 2 19.10 33.97 23.30
N GLU A 3 19.56 33.48 22.15
CA GLU A 3 19.38 32.08 21.74
C GLU A 3 20.11 31.10 22.67
N LEU A 4 21.34 31.44 23.08
CA LEU A 4 22.23 30.55 23.83
C LEU A 4 23.01 31.34 24.89
N TYR A 5 23.42 30.66 25.96
CA TYR A 5 24.42 31.13 26.91
C TYR A 5 25.61 30.17 26.88
N ALA A 6 26.79 30.66 26.49
CA ALA A 6 28.00 29.87 26.35
C ALA A 6 29.02 30.17 27.45
N VAL A 7 29.85 29.20 27.79
CA VAL A 7 31.01 29.43 28.66
C VAL A 7 32.11 30.12 27.82
N PRO A 8 32.75 31.20 28.33
CA PRO A 8 33.88 31.82 27.64
C PRO A 8 34.97 30.78 27.29
N PRO A 9 35.53 30.79 26.07
CA PRO A 9 36.49 29.77 25.62
C PRO A 9 37.71 29.62 26.55
N ASP A 10 38.12 30.73 27.17
CA ASP A 10 39.24 30.83 28.12
C ASP A 10 38.96 30.22 29.50
N LYS A 11 37.68 29.96 29.82
CA LYS A 11 37.23 29.47 31.13
C LYS A 11 36.54 28.10 31.08
N VAL A 12 36.58 27.42 29.94
CA VAL A 12 35.95 26.09 29.78
C VAL A 12 36.56 25.06 30.73
N GLU A 13 37.89 25.08 30.91
CA GLU A 13 38.59 24.16 31.83
C GLU A 13 38.23 24.38 33.31
N GLU A 14 37.87 25.62 33.68
CA GLU A 14 37.43 25.96 35.03
C GLU A 14 36.02 25.41 35.30
N GLU A 15 35.08 25.59 34.36
CA GLU A 15 33.73 25.03 34.44
C GLU A 15 33.75 23.49 34.46
N TYR A 16 34.66 22.84 33.74
CA TYR A 16 34.80 21.38 33.79
C TYR A 16 35.25 20.86 35.16
N ARG A 17 36.16 21.57 35.84
CA ARG A 17 36.64 21.19 37.17
C ARG A 17 35.61 21.49 38.24
N ASN A 18 34.84 22.56 38.10
CA ASN A 18 33.80 22.95 39.04
C ASN A 18 32.55 23.46 38.29
N PRO A 19 31.54 22.60 38.06
CA PRO A 19 30.34 22.99 37.32
C PRO A 19 29.61 24.18 37.94
N HIS A 20 29.09 25.09 37.10
CA HIS A 20 28.42 26.33 37.48
C HIS A 20 29.32 27.39 38.15
N SER A 21 30.64 27.30 38.02
CA SER A 21 31.58 28.29 38.58
C SER A 21 31.80 29.48 37.66
N VAL A 22 31.49 29.35 36.36
CA VAL A 22 31.77 30.38 35.35
C VAL A 22 30.49 31.06 34.87
N ASP A 23 30.52 32.40 34.86
CA ASP A 23 29.47 33.22 34.26
C ASP A 23 29.40 33.02 32.75
N ARG A 24 28.18 32.79 32.25
CA ARG A 24 27.94 32.52 30.83
C ARG A 24 27.77 33.81 30.05
N VAL A 25 28.31 33.84 28.84
CA VAL A 25 28.17 34.94 27.88
C VAL A 25 27.04 34.63 26.90
N THR A 26 26.32 35.67 26.47
CA THR A 26 25.23 35.53 25.50
C THR A 26 25.81 35.27 24.10
N THR A 27 25.28 34.25 23.42
CA THR A 27 25.72 33.87 22.07
C THR A 27 24.50 33.50 21.20
N GLY A 28 24.64 33.61 19.88
CA GLY A 28 23.55 33.35 18.92
C GLY A 28 22.65 34.58 18.68
N GLN A 29 21.46 34.36 18.13
CA GLN A 29 20.53 35.44 17.77
C GLN A 29 19.98 36.17 19.01
N LEU A 30 19.92 37.51 18.93
CA LEU A 30 19.37 38.37 19.96
C LEU A 30 18.59 39.54 19.32
N PRO A 31 17.26 39.65 19.53
CA PRO A 31 16.42 38.76 20.34
C PRO A 31 16.13 37.42 19.65
N HIS A 32 16.21 36.32 20.40
CA HIS A 32 15.72 35.02 19.93
C HIS A 32 14.20 34.96 20.12
N LEU A 33 13.44 35.06 19.03
CA LEU A 33 11.98 35.17 19.06
C LEU A 33 11.33 34.04 19.85
N TRP A 34 11.73 32.79 19.63
CA TRP A 34 11.18 31.65 20.38
C TRP A 34 11.41 31.76 21.89
N GLY A 35 12.63 32.13 22.31
CA GLY A 35 12.96 32.34 23.71
C GLY A 35 12.16 33.49 24.34
N GLN A 36 11.96 34.59 23.60
CA GLN A 36 11.11 35.70 24.04
C GLN A 36 9.65 35.29 24.17
N SER A 37 9.10 34.57 23.20
CA SER A 37 7.72 34.07 23.23
C SER A 37 7.49 33.16 24.43
N LEU A 38 8.42 32.24 24.73
CA LEU A 38 8.35 31.38 25.91
C LEU A 38 8.43 32.17 27.23
N TYR A 39 9.28 33.19 27.30
CA TYR A 39 9.38 34.06 28.47
C TYR A 39 8.08 34.81 28.74
N ILE A 40 7.47 35.39 27.70
CA ILE A 40 6.18 36.09 27.79
C ILE A 40 5.07 35.12 28.22
N LEU A 41 4.96 33.97 27.55
CA LEU A 41 3.99 32.92 27.87
C LEU A 41 4.13 32.43 29.32
N SER A 42 5.36 32.25 29.80
CA SER A 42 5.65 31.86 31.19
C SER A 42 5.27 32.97 32.18
N SER A 43 5.51 34.23 31.85
CA SER A 43 5.13 35.37 32.69
C SER A 43 3.60 35.46 32.82
N LEU A 44 2.87 35.30 31.72
CA LEU A 44 1.40 35.28 31.71
C LEU A 44 0.82 34.13 32.54
N LEU A 45 1.45 32.95 32.51
CA LEU A 45 1.09 31.81 33.36
C LEU A 45 1.33 32.11 34.85
N VAL A 46 2.50 32.64 35.20
CA VAL A 46 2.90 32.90 36.59
C VAL A 46 2.06 34.02 37.20
N GLU A 47 1.74 35.06 36.42
CA GLU A 47 0.88 36.17 36.83
C GLU A 47 -0.61 35.79 36.85
N GLY A 48 -0.98 34.60 36.36
CA GLY A 48 -2.36 34.10 36.37
C GLY A 48 -3.26 34.70 35.29
N PHE A 49 -2.70 35.43 34.32
CA PHE A 49 -3.43 35.90 33.14
C PHE A 49 -3.79 34.78 32.17
N LEU A 50 -3.11 33.63 32.28
CA LEU A 50 -3.32 32.48 31.42
C LEU A 50 -3.33 31.20 32.28
N ALA A 51 -4.36 30.38 32.12
CA ALA A 51 -4.48 29.10 32.81
C ALA A 51 -3.72 28.00 32.05
N PRO A 52 -3.10 27.01 32.73
CA PRO A 52 -2.43 25.91 32.05
C PRO A 52 -3.30 25.13 31.05
N GLY A 53 -4.62 25.09 31.27
CA GLY A 53 -5.58 24.47 30.37
C GLY A 53 -5.81 25.23 29.06
N GLU A 54 -5.48 26.51 29.00
CA GLU A 54 -5.61 27.33 27.79
C GLU A 54 -4.43 27.12 26.83
N ILE A 55 -3.25 26.77 27.35
CA ILE A 55 -2.06 26.37 26.56
C ILE A 55 -2.13 24.90 26.17
N ASP A 56 -2.63 24.06 27.09
CA ASP A 56 -2.76 22.63 26.91
C ASP A 56 -4.23 22.21 27.04
N PRO A 57 -5.06 22.54 26.03
CA PRO A 57 -6.49 22.21 26.02
C PRO A 57 -6.77 20.71 25.97
N LEU A 58 -5.77 19.92 25.57
CA LEU A 58 -5.81 18.47 25.54
C LEU A 58 -5.33 17.83 26.86
N ASN A 59 -4.97 18.64 27.86
CA ASN A 59 -4.50 18.18 29.17
C ASN A 59 -3.35 17.16 29.08
N ARG A 60 -2.50 17.27 28.06
CA ARG A 60 -1.35 16.40 27.82
C ARG A 60 -0.35 16.42 28.97
N ARG A 61 -0.28 17.49 29.75
CA ARG A 61 0.55 17.58 30.98
C ARG A 61 0.20 16.53 32.04
N PHE A 62 -1.01 15.97 31.98
CA PHE A 62 -1.45 14.87 32.86
C PHE A 62 -1.29 13.48 32.22
N SER A 63 -0.70 13.37 31.01
CA SER A 63 -0.54 12.09 30.28
C SER A 63 0.40 11.09 30.97
N THR A 64 1.12 11.52 32.01
CA THR A 64 1.95 10.65 32.87
C THR A 64 1.15 9.94 33.96
N GLY A 65 -0.13 10.27 34.15
CA GLY A 65 -1.05 9.55 35.04
C GLY A 65 -1.39 8.15 34.54
N PHE A 66 -1.69 7.23 35.47
CA PHE A 66 -2.19 5.89 35.15
C PHE A 66 -3.42 6.00 34.24
N LYS A 67 -3.37 5.41 33.05
CA LYS A 67 -4.51 5.40 32.13
C LYS A 67 -5.63 4.56 32.75
N PRO A 68 -6.82 5.12 33.02
CA PRO A 68 -7.97 4.27 33.28
C PRO A 68 -8.24 3.44 32.03
N ASP A 69 -8.63 2.19 32.24
CA ASP A 69 -8.93 1.25 31.17
C ASP A 69 -10.12 1.77 30.34
N VAL A 70 -9.87 2.19 29.10
CA VAL A 70 -10.89 2.81 28.24
C VAL A 70 -11.83 1.73 27.73
N VAL A 71 -13.05 1.75 28.26
CA VAL A 71 -14.15 0.90 27.77
C VAL A 71 -14.83 1.60 26.61
N VAL A 72 -14.77 1.01 25.43
CA VAL A 72 -15.47 1.53 24.24
C VAL A 72 -16.92 1.08 24.27
N GLN A 73 -17.85 2.03 24.20
CA GLN A 73 -19.28 1.75 24.14
C GLN A 73 -19.69 1.58 22.68
N VAL A 74 -20.43 0.52 22.38
CA VAL A 74 -20.90 0.21 21.03
C VAL A 74 -22.40 0.05 21.05
N SER A 75 -23.13 0.94 20.38
CA SER A 75 -24.57 0.75 20.17
C SER A 75 -24.80 0.22 18.77
N VAL A 76 -25.27 -1.02 18.68
CA VAL A 76 -25.70 -1.64 17.43
C VAL A 76 -27.15 -1.24 17.17
N VAL A 77 -27.44 -0.80 15.95
CA VAL A 77 -28.77 -0.29 15.57
C VAL A 77 -29.19 -0.93 14.26
N ALA A 78 -30.43 -1.39 14.12
CA ALA A 78 -30.94 -1.90 12.85
C ALA A 78 -31.41 -0.74 11.96
N GLU A 79 -31.01 -0.74 10.69
CA GLU A 79 -31.46 0.27 9.71
C GLU A 79 -32.99 0.24 9.53
N MET A 80 -33.57 -0.96 9.48
CA MET A 80 -35.00 -1.20 9.27
C MET A 80 -35.56 -2.22 10.28
N GLU A 81 -36.88 -2.24 10.43
CA GLU A 81 -37.59 -3.17 11.33
C GLU A 81 -37.39 -4.64 10.91
N GLU A 82 -37.24 -4.94 9.61
CA GLU A 82 -36.98 -6.33 9.17
C GLU A 82 -35.62 -6.81 9.68
N ILE A 83 -34.58 -5.98 9.59
CA ILE A 83 -33.23 -6.30 10.08
C ILE A 83 -33.25 -6.47 11.60
N GLN A 84 -34.03 -5.64 12.31
CA GLN A 84 -34.22 -5.79 13.75
C GLN A 84 -34.83 -7.15 14.11
N ALA A 85 -35.83 -7.61 13.36
CA ALA A 85 -36.44 -8.92 13.55
C ALA A 85 -35.41 -10.05 13.31
N LEU A 86 -34.62 -9.98 12.23
CA LEU A 86 -33.57 -10.96 11.93
C LEU A 86 -32.50 -11.03 13.04
N LEU A 87 -32.10 -9.88 13.60
CA LEU A 87 -31.15 -9.82 14.73
C LEU A 87 -31.74 -10.47 15.98
N ARG A 88 -33.01 -10.19 16.28
CA ARG A 88 -33.73 -10.75 17.42
C ARG A 88 -33.86 -12.27 17.32
N ASP A 89 -34.17 -12.79 16.13
CA ASP A 89 -34.27 -14.24 15.88
C ASP A 89 -32.93 -14.95 16.11
N ASN A 90 -31.81 -14.22 15.99
CA ASN A 90 -30.47 -14.68 16.30
C ASN A 90 -30.01 -14.42 17.75
N GLY A 91 -30.92 -13.97 18.62
CA GLY A 91 -30.64 -13.70 20.04
C GLY A 91 -29.94 -12.37 20.31
N ILE A 92 -30.01 -11.41 19.38
CA ILE A 92 -29.38 -10.10 19.50
C ILE A 92 -30.48 -9.03 19.56
N GLU A 93 -30.73 -8.51 20.76
CA GLU A 93 -31.68 -7.42 20.95
C GLU A 93 -31.05 -6.07 20.62
N VAL A 94 -31.63 -5.36 19.63
CA VAL A 94 -31.21 -4.02 19.22
C VAL A 94 -32.41 -3.12 18.98
N GLN A 95 -32.17 -1.80 18.98
CA GLN A 95 -33.15 -0.80 18.54
C GLN A 95 -33.08 -0.61 17.02
N SER A 96 -34.20 -0.29 16.38
CA SER A 96 -34.19 0.25 15.02
C SER A 96 -33.81 1.74 15.03
N VAL A 97 -33.40 2.30 13.90
CA VAL A 97 -33.15 3.76 13.78
C VAL A 97 -34.40 4.57 14.17
N ALA A 98 -35.61 4.04 13.94
CA ALA A 98 -36.86 4.68 14.34
C ALA A 98 -37.08 4.68 15.86
N ASP A 99 -36.65 3.62 16.56
CA ASP A 99 -36.84 3.43 18.01
C ASP A 99 -35.92 4.32 18.86
N VAL A 100 -34.83 4.83 18.29
CA VAL A 100 -33.78 5.57 19.01
C VAL A 100 -34.18 7.00 19.39
N ARG A 101 -35.32 7.50 18.90
CA ARG A 101 -35.83 8.85 19.22
C ARG A 101 -35.90 9.08 20.74
N PRO A 102 -35.47 10.26 21.25
CA PRO A 102 -35.21 11.51 20.53
C PRO A 102 -33.79 11.67 19.97
N ILE A 103 -32.90 10.68 20.12
CA ILE A 103 -31.53 10.77 19.59
C ILE A 103 -31.59 10.58 18.07
N ARG A 104 -30.96 11.47 17.31
CA ARG A 104 -30.89 11.36 15.85
C ARG A 104 -29.57 10.72 15.42
N ILE A 105 -29.65 9.64 14.63
CA ILE A 105 -28.47 9.01 14.02
C ILE A 105 -28.29 9.62 12.63
N LEU A 106 -27.08 10.12 12.34
CA LEU A 106 -26.73 10.71 11.05
C LEU A 106 -25.43 10.13 10.50
N PRO A 107 -25.23 10.07 9.18
CA PRO A 107 -23.95 9.63 8.62
C PRO A 107 -22.78 10.59 8.92
N ALA A 108 -21.56 10.06 9.02
CA ALA A 108 -20.34 10.84 9.28
C ALA A 108 -20.15 12.03 8.31
N ARG A 109 -20.48 11.86 7.03
CA ARG A 109 -20.39 12.93 6.01
C ARG A 109 -21.19 14.17 6.38
N ILE A 110 -22.34 14.01 7.05
CA ILE A 110 -23.18 15.13 7.47
C ILE A 110 -22.45 15.95 8.53
N LEU A 111 -21.73 15.30 9.44
CA LEU A 111 -20.89 15.97 10.42
C LEU A 111 -19.79 16.81 9.75
N SER A 112 -19.15 16.28 8.71
CA SER A 112 -18.15 17.02 7.94
C SER A 112 -18.74 18.30 7.33
N HIS A 113 -19.95 18.23 6.73
CA HIS A 113 -20.65 19.40 6.21
C HIS A 113 -21.06 20.40 7.31
N ILE A 114 -21.49 19.91 8.47
CA ILE A 114 -21.77 20.79 9.62
C ILE A 114 -20.52 21.59 10.00
N TYR A 115 -19.36 20.94 10.10
CA TYR A 115 -18.12 21.61 10.45
C TYR A 115 -17.58 22.56 9.39
N VAL A 116 -18.03 22.50 8.12
CA VAL A 116 -17.68 23.52 7.11
C VAL A 116 -18.22 24.89 7.52
N LYS A 117 -19.41 24.93 8.14
CA LYS A 117 -19.99 26.19 8.65
C LYS A 117 -19.20 26.80 9.81
N LEU A 118 -18.30 26.05 10.44
CA LEU A 118 -17.48 26.57 11.52
C LEU A 118 -16.55 27.68 10.99
N GLY A 119 -16.72 28.89 11.50
CA GLY A 119 -15.95 30.07 11.09
C GLY A 119 -16.42 30.71 9.80
N ASN A 120 -17.57 30.30 9.24
CA ASN A 120 -18.20 31.02 8.13
C ASN A 120 -18.72 32.37 8.64
N CYS A 121 -18.36 33.45 7.97
CA CYS A 121 -18.81 34.81 8.27
C CYS A 121 -18.88 35.60 6.97
N ARG A 122 -20.09 35.84 6.46
CA ARG A 122 -20.33 36.57 5.21
C ARG A 122 -19.79 37.99 5.27
N LYS A 123 -20.01 38.70 6.40
CA LYS A 123 -19.51 40.06 6.64
C LYS A 123 -17.98 40.20 6.52
N LEU A 124 -17.24 39.14 6.84
CA LEU A 124 -15.78 39.11 6.76
C LEU A 124 -15.26 38.35 5.52
N ASN A 125 -16.14 37.97 4.59
CA ASN A 125 -15.83 37.11 3.44
C ASN A 125 -15.10 35.80 3.84
N LEU A 126 -15.40 35.27 5.03
CA LEU A 126 -14.86 34.01 5.49
C LEU A 126 -15.81 32.88 5.09
N THR A 127 -15.36 31.99 4.22
CA THR A 127 -16.15 30.85 3.72
C THR A 127 -16.29 29.72 4.76
N GLY A 128 -15.49 29.76 5.83
CA GLY A 128 -15.49 28.78 6.92
C GLY A 128 -14.36 27.76 6.82
N ARG A 129 -14.51 26.64 7.51
CA ARG A 129 -13.51 25.57 7.54
C ARG A 129 -13.59 24.78 6.22
N PRO A 130 -12.46 24.44 5.57
CA PRO A 130 -12.46 23.53 4.43
C PRO A 130 -13.09 22.17 4.78
N TYR A 131 -13.76 21.55 3.81
CA TYR A 131 -14.32 20.22 4.00
C TYR A 131 -13.21 19.23 4.36
N ARG A 132 -13.36 18.56 5.50
CA ARG A 132 -12.46 17.51 5.97
C ARG A 132 -13.28 16.41 6.63
N HIS A 133 -12.99 15.17 6.26
CA HIS A 133 -13.58 14.00 6.90
C HIS A 133 -13.29 14.00 8.39
N ILE A 134 -14.21 13.43 9.15
CA ILE A 134 -14.13 13.37 10.60
C ILE A 134 -13.97 11.91 10.98
N GLY A 135 -12.77 11.58 11.44
CA GLY A 135 -12.43 10.22 11.85
C GLY A 135 -13.19 9.75 13.10
N VAL A 136 -12.91 8.52 13.51
CA VAL A 136 -13.69 7.83 14.55
C VAL A 136 -13.71 8.54 15.91
N LEU A 137 -12.66 9.31 16.24
CA LEU A 137 -12.62 10.13 17.48
C LEU A 137 -13.72 11.19 17.48
N GLY A 138 -14.03 11.75 16.30
CA GLY A 138 -15.09 12.74 16.15
C GLY A 138 -16.46 12.10 16.09
N THR A 139 -16.64 10.96 15.44
CA THR A 139 -17.97 10.32 15.32
C THR A 139 -18.38 9.52 16.55
N SER A 140 -17.44 9.09 17.40
CA SER A 140 -17.73 8.24 18.58
C SER A 140 -18.13 9.03 19.84
N LYS A 141 -19.02 10.02 19.68
CA LYS A 141 -19.54 10.85 20.78
C LYS A 141 -20.93 11.40 20.46
N PHE A 142 -21.60 11.89 21.50
CA PHE A 142 -22.85 12.63 21.34
C PHE A 142 -22.59 14.10 20.99
N TYR A 143 -23.45 14.61 20.12
CA TYR A 143 -23.48 16.00 19.70
C TYR A 143 -24.78 16.64 20.14
N GLU A 144 -24.71 17.84 20.72
CA GLU A 144 -25.87 18.67 21.02
C GLU A 144 -25.93 19.82 20.00
N ILE A 145 -27.00 19.86 19.21
CA ILE A 145 -27.24 20.85 18.15
C ILE A 145 -28.68 21.37 18.35
N ARG A 146 -28.87 22.67 18.66
CA ARG A 146 -30.19 23.27 18.94
C ARG A 146 -31.02 22.46 19.95
N ASN A 147 -30.41 22.08 21.08
CA ASN A 147 -31.01 21.22 22.13
C ASN A 147 -31.48 19.84 21.64
N ARG A 148 -31.02 19.37 20.46
CA ARG A 148 -31.24 18.02 19.97
C ARG A 148 -29.97 17.20 20.10
N THR A 149 -30.10 15.97 20.59
CA THR A 149 -29.00 15.04 20.69
C THR A 149 -28.85 14.27 19.38
N CYS A 150 -27.67 14.34 18.79
CA CYS A 150 -27.29 13.63 17.58
C CYS A 150 -26.11 12.69 17.88
N THR A 151 -26.04 11.59 17.15
CA THR A 151 -24.87 10.72 17.06
C THR A 151 -24.55 10.47 15.60
N PHE A 152 -23.29 10.21 15.29
CA PHE A 152 -22.84 10.00 13.92
C PHE A 152 -22.31 8.59 13.72
N THR A 153 -22.70 7.95 12.62
CA THR A 153 -22.15 6.65 12.27
C THR A 153 -20.65 6.79 11.96
N PRO A 154 -19.82 5.75 12.15
CA PRO A 154 -18.42 5.78 11.74
C PRO A 154 -18.24 6.11 10.26
N GLN A 155 -17.13 6.75 9.93
CA GLN A 155 -16.84 7.12 8.55
C GLN A 155 -16.61 5.87 7.68
N PHE A 156 -15.99 4.81 8.21
CA PHE A 156 -15.64 3.61 7.44
C PHE A 156 -16.81 2.79 6.90
N ILE A 157 -18.05 3.06 7.34
CA ILE A 157 -19.25 2.40 6.81
C ILE A 157 -19.97 3.27 5.75
N ASP A 158 -19.48 4.48 5.46
CA ASP A 158 -20.10 5.35 4.48
C ASP A 158 -19.73 4.95 3.03
N GLN A 159 -20.60 4.16 2.41
CA GLN A 159 -20.41 3.60 1.07
C GLN A 159 -20.42 4.65 -0.07
N HIS A 160 -20.82 5.90 0.20
CA HIS A 160 -20.90 6.93 -0.86
C HIS A 160 -19.52 7.36 -1.35
N HIS A 161 -18.51 7.35 -0.48
CA HIS A 161 -17.18 7.86 -0.80
C HIS A 161 -16.30 6.79 -1.43
N PHE A 162 -16.25 5.60 -0.82
CA PHE A 162 -15.38 4.51 -1.26
C PHE A 162 -15.96 3.12 -0.91
N TYR A 163 -15.64 2.11 -1.71
CA TYR A 163 -16.37 0.83 -1.76
C TYR A 163 -15.88 -0.23 -0.77
N LEU A 164 -14.84 0.04 0.02
CA LEU A 164 -14.28 -0.94 0.98
C LEU A 164 -15.35 -1.49 1.94
N ALA A 165 -16.35 -0.66 2.27
CA ALA A 165 -17.47 -0.98 3.14
C ALA A 165 -18.56 -1.85 2.49
N LEU A 166 -18.39 -2.30 1.24
CA LEU A 166 -19.28 -3.27 0.59
C LEU A 166 -18.89 -4.72 0.91
N ASP A 167 -17.69 -4.93 1.44
CA ASP A 167 -17.21 -6.23 1.89
C ASP A 167 -17.38 -6.34 3.41
N ASN A 168 -18.30 -7.21 3.85
CA ASN A 168 -18.63 -7.43 5.25
C ASN A 168 -17.42 -7.86 6.09
N GLN A 169 -16.50 -8.64 5.51
CA GLN A 169 -15.28 -9.06 6.20
C GLN A 169 -14.33 -7.87 6.39
N MET A 170 -14.26 -6.98 5.40
CA MET A 170 -13.50 -5.73 5.51
C MET A 170 -14.11 -4.77 6.54
N ILE A 171 -15.44 -4.62 6.60
CA ILE A 171 -16.14 -3.83 7.64
C ILE A 171 -15.74 -4.31 9.04
N VAL A 172 -15.74 -5.61 9.28
CA VAL A 172 -15.35 -6.19 10.58
C VAL A 172 -13.90 -5.89 10.93
N GLU A 173 -13.00 -5.92 9.94
CA GLU A 173 -11.60 -5.58 10.14
C GLU A 173 -11.38 -4.09 10.41
N MET A 174 -12.13 -3.22 9.72
CA MET A 174 -12.12 -1.77 9.97
C MET A 174 -12.68 -1.49 11.37
N LEU A 175 -13.81 -2.08 11.76
CA LEU A 175 -14.38 -1.96 13.10
C LEU A 175 -13.36 -2.38 14.18
N ARG A 176 -12.67 -3.51 13.99
CA ARG A 176 -11.59 -3.96 14.89
C ARG A 176 -10.52 -2.90 15.07
N THR A 177 -10.07 -2.36 13.95
CA THR A 177 -8.99 -1.38 13.89
C THR A 177 -9.38 -0.06 14.55
N GLU A 178 -10.61 0.41 14.30
CA GLU A 178 -11.15 1.64 14.88
C GLU A 178 -11.42 1.52 16.38
N LEU A 179 -11.94 0.37 16.86
CA LEU A 179 -12.12 0.14 18.31
C LEU A 179 -10.78 0.13 19.05
N ALA A 180 -9.74 -0.48 18.46
CA ALA A 180 -8.39 -0.45 19.02
C ALA A 180 -7.81 0.97 19.05
N TYR A 181 -8.06 1.75 17.99
CA TYR A 181 -7.66 3.15 17.93
C TYR A 181 -8.38 3.99 19.00
N LEU A 182 -9.70 3.85 19.15
CA LEU A 182 -10.46 4.53 20.20
C LEU A 182 -9.92 4.19 21.59
N SER A 183 -9.74 2.91 21.90
CA SER A 183 -9.23 2.48 23.22
C SER A 183 -7.85 3.06 23.54
N SER A 184 -6.96 3.12 22.55
CA SER A 184 -5.59 3.61 22.73
C SER A 184 -5.44 5.14 22.70
N CYS A 185 -6.26 5.84 21.91
CA CYS A 185 -6.12 7.27 21.61
C CYS A 185 -7.15 8.17 22.31
N TRP A 186 -8.21 7.63 22.89
CA TRP A 186 -9.21 8.46 23.58
C TRP A 186 -8.60 9.16 24.80
N ARG A 187 -8.77 10.49 24.87
CA ARG A 187 -8.27 11.34 25.97
C ARG A 187 -9.33 12.27 26.55
N MET A 188 -10.55 12.18 26.05
CA MET A 188 -11.64 13.10 26.41
C MET A 188 -12.40 12.55 27.63
N THR A 189 -13.01 13.44 28.43
CA THR A 189 -13.76 13.06 29.63
C THR A 189 -15.12 12.45 29.28
N GLY A 190 -15.30 11.17 29.61
CA GLY A 190 -16.46 10.37 29.17
C GLY A 190 -16.00 9.25 28.25
N ARG A 191 -16.81 8.22 28.09
CA ARG A 191 -16.47 7.05 27.27
C ARG A 191 -16.70 7.34 25.78
N PRO A 192 -15.86 6.79 24.88
CA PRO A 192 -16.16 6.81 23.45
C PRO A 192 -17.38 5.93 23.17
N THR A 193 -18.32 6.44 22.38
CA THR A 193 -19.58 5.77 22.05
C THR A 193 -19.75 5.68 20.54
N LEU A 194 -19.51 4.49 20.00
CA LEU A 194 -19.59 4.19 18.58
C LEU A 194 -21.01 3.71 18.24
N THR A 195 -21.63 4.30 17.21
CA THR A 195 -22.96 3.90 16.71
C THR A 195 -22.80 3.04 15.46
N PHE A 196 -23.06 1.73 15.55
CA PHE A 196 -22.82 0.77 14.48
C PHE A 196 -24.16 0.28 13.87
N PRO A 197 -24.61 0.86 12.74
CA PRO A 197 -25.81 0.41 12.08
C PRO A 197 -25.58 -0.91 11.31
N ILE A 198 -26.56 -1.82 11.38
CA ILE A 198 -26.66 -2.99 10.51
C ILE A 198 -27.60 -2.64 9.35
N THR A 199 -27.03 -2.63 8.16
CA THR A 199 -27.69 -2.23 6.91
C THR A 199 -28.04 -3.43 6.04
N GLN A 200 -28.87 -3.21 5.01
CA GLN A 200 -29.23 -4.27 4.05
C GLN A 200 -28.00 -4.92 3.38
N SER A 201 -26.93 -4.17 3.15
CA SER A 201 -25.67 -4.66 2.56
C SER A 201 -24.91 -5.65 3.44
N MET A 202 -25.24 -5.74 4.74
CA MET A 202 -24.66 -6.68 5.70
C MET A 202 -25.42 -8.01 5.80
N LEU A 203 -26.41 -8.23 4.93
CA LEU A 203 -27.14 -9.49 4.80
C LEU A 203 -26.52 -10.37 3.71
N VAL A 204 -26.89 -11.65 3.70
CA VAL A 204 -26.59 -12.58 2.60
C VAL A 204 -27.32 -12.13 1.32
N GLU A 205 -26.86 -12.56 0.13
CA GLU A 205 -27.39 -12.09 -1.17
C GLU A 205 -28.92 -12.19 -1.30
N ASP A 206 -29.54 -13.21 -0.69
CA ASP A 206 -31.00 -13.41 -0.70
C ASP A 206 -31.75 -12.48 0.27
N GLY A 207 -31.04 -11.75 1.14
CA GLY A 207 -31.61 -10.85 2.14
C GLY A 207 -32.32 -11.54 3.31
N GLU A 208 -32.40 -12.88 3.32
CA GLU A 208 -33.15 -13.64 4.32
C GLU A 208 -32.40 -13.82 5.66
N SER A 209 -31.09 -13.62 5.68
CA SER A 209 -30.27 -13.81 6.87
C SER A 209 -29.10 -12.85 6.94
N ILE A 210 -28.61 -12.62 8.16
CA ILE A 210 -27.45 -11.78 8.43
C ILE A 210 -26.18 -12.52 8.04
N ASP A 211 -25.24 -11.81 7.42
CA ASP A 211 -23.95 -12.38 7.08
C ASP A 211 -23.28 -13.04 8.32
N PRO A 212 -22.81 -14.31 8.22
CA PRO A 212 -22.22 -15.03 9.35
C PRO A 212 -21.04 -14.30 10.01
N CYS A 213 -20.24 -13.55 9.23
CA CYS A 213 -19.12 -12.77 9.75
C CYS A 213 -19.61 -11.65 10.68
N ILE A 214 -20.62 -10.90 10.22
CA ILE A 214 -21.25 -9.82 10.99
C ILE A 214 -21.87 -10.41 12.26
N LEU A 215 -22.64 -11.50 12.12
CA LEU A 215 -23.28 -12.15 13.25
C LEU A 215 -22.27 -12.64 14.31
N SER A 216 -21.16 -13.24 13.88
CA SER A 216 -20.08 -13.67 14.79
C SER A 216 -19.42 -12.50 15.51
N THR A 217 -19.33 -11.34 14.85
CA THR A 217 -18.76 -10.10 15.39
C THR A 217 -19.68 -9.51 16.45
N LEU A 218 -20.98 -9.47 16.19
CA LEU A 218 -21.97 -8.97 17.15
C LEU A 218 -21.99 -9.81 18.43
N ARG A 219 -21.90 -11.14 18.34
CA ARG A 219 -21.79 -12.01 19.51
C ARG A 219 -20.54 -11.70 20.35
N LYS A 220 -19.39 -11.50 19.70
CA LYS A 220 -18.15 -11.09 20.40
C LYS A 220 -18.28 -9.72 21.06
N LEU A 221 -19.02 -8.78 20.46
CA LEU A 221 -19.31 -7.50 21.09
C LEU A 221 -20.18 -7.65 22.35
N GLN A 222 -21.14 -8.59 22.34
CA GLN A 222 -21.95 -8.93 23.53
C GLN A 222 -21.11 -9.57 24.66
N ASP A 223 -20.06 -10.33 24.32
CA ASP A 223 -19.13 -10.94 25.30
C ASP A 223 -18.26 -9.91 26.06
N GLY A 224 -18.28 -8.64 25.65
CA GLY A 224 -17.59 -7.54 26.33
C GLY A 224 -16.11 -7.35 25.95
N TYR A 225 -15.59 -8.16 25.02
CA TYR A 225 -14.27 -8.00 24.45
C TYR A 225 -14.24 -8.26 22.95
N PHE A 226 -13.64 -7.35 22.21
CA PHE A 226 -13.43 -7.53 20.77
C PHE A 226 -11.98 -7.18 20.40
N ALA A 227 -11.26 -8.18 19.91
CA ALA A 227 -9.87 -8.05 19.46
C ALA A 227 -8.91 -7.39 20.50
N GLY A 228 -9.05 -7.77 21.77
CA GLY A 228 -8.25 -7.23 22.87
C GLY A 228 -8.72 -5.88 23.42
N VAL A 229 -9.79 -5.30 22.86
CA VAL A 229 -10.43 -4.08 23.35
C VAL A 229 -11.59 -4.45 24.25
N ARG A 230 -11.67 -3.85 25.44
CA ARG A 230 -12.86 -3.96 26.28
C ARG A 230 -13.99 -3.12 25.68
N VAL A 231 -15.11 -3.77 25.40
CA VAL A 231 -16.29 -3.15 24.80
C VAL A 231 -17.50 -3.31 25.70
N GLN A 232 -18.43 -2.37 25.62
CA GLN A 232 -19.75 -2.48 26.26
C GLN A 232 -20.80 -2.27 25.18
N MET A 233 -21.58 -3.31 24.87
CA MET A 233 -22.69 -3.24 23.94
C MET A 233 -24.00 -2.95 24.68
N ALA A 234 -24.71 -1.89 24.29
CA ALA A 234 -26.03 -1.53 24.82
C ALA A 234 -26.71 -0.47 23.95
N ASN A 235 -27.96 -0.13 24.27
CA ASN A 235 -28.74 0.90 23.58
C ASN A 235 -28.16 2.31 23.78
N LEU A 236 -28.30 3.19 22.77
CA LEU A 236 -27.80 4.56 22.82
C LEU A 236 -28.27 5.35 24.04
N SER A 237 -29.55 5.19 24.44
CA SER A 237 -30.13 5.87 25.60
C SER A 237 -29.42 5.51 26.91
N SER A 238 -28.90 4.30 27.03
CA SER A 238 -28.18 3.84 28.22
C SER A 238 -26.80 4.47 28.37
N PHE A 239 -26.21 4.96 27.28
CA PHE A 239 -24.86 5.54 27.28
C PHE A 239 -24.83 7.04 27.54
N LEU A 240 -25.94 7.76 27.33
CA LEU A 240 -26.05 9.22 27.44
C LEU A 240 -25.34 9.82 28.67
N THR A 241 -25.42 9.22 29.84
CA THR A 241 -24.82 9.76 31.07
C THR A 241 -23.32 9.51 31.22
N THR A 242 -22.79 8.53 30.48
CA THR A 242 -21.40 8.06 30.60
C THR A 242 -20.52 8.43 29.42
N SER A 243 -21.13 8.80 28.30
CA SER A 243 -20.47 9.18 27.06
C SER A 243 -19.91 10.59 27.10
N PHE A 244 -18.99 10.88 26.19
CA PHE A 244 -18.58 12.25 25.92
C PHE A 244 -19.66 13.02 25.12
N HIS A 245 -19.85 14.30 25.44
CA HIS A 245 -20.77 15.22 24.75
C HIS A 245 -20.03 16.45 24.21
N THR A 246 -20.30 16.81 22.96
CA THR A 246 -19.87 18.07 22.33
C THR A 246 -21.11 18.90 22.00
N LYS A 247 -21.13 20.18 22.37
CA LYS A 247 -22.15 21.12 21.89
C LYS A 247 -21.64 21.91 20.68
N LEU A 248 -22.45 22.02 19.62
CA LEU A 248 -22.11 22.80 18.41
C LEU A 248 -22.84 24.14 18.43
N THR A 249 -22.40 25.05 19.29
CA THR A 249 -23.05 26.35 19.51
C THR A 249 -23.08 27.25 18.27
N PHE A 250 -22.17 27.07 17.32
CA PHE A 250 -22.18 27.82 16.05
C PHE A 250 -23.37 27.47 15.13
N MET A 251 -24.14 26.44 15.47
CA MET A 251 -25.40 26.11 14.81
C MET A 251 -26.64 26.66 15.52
N ASP A 252 -26.48 27.23 16.72
CA ASP A 252 -27.59 27.65 17.59
C ASP A 252 -28.19 29.03 17.21
N ALA A 253 -27.64 29.69 16.19
CA ALA A 253 -28.12 30.97 15.65
C ALA A 253 -28.77 30.70 14.26
N ASP A 254 -29.85 31.33 13.77
CA ASP A 254 -30.39 32.67 14.02
C ASP A 254 -29.28 33.70 14.23
N SER A 255 -28.22 33.58 13.42
CA SER A 255 -27.33 34.71 13.22
C SER A 255 -28.24 35.84 12.77
N GLU A 256 -28.15 36.99 13.43
CA GLU A 256 -28.80 38.27 13.11
C GLU A 256 -28.38 38.80 11.71
N GLU A 257 -28.27 37.92 10.71
CA GLU A 257 -27.93 38.19 9.31
C GLU A 257 -29.11 37.90 8.37
N ASN A 258 -30.24 37.38 8.86
CA ASN A 258 -31.45 37.15 8.05
C ASN A 258 -32.54 38.22 8.25
N LEU A 259 -32.29 39.32 8.98
CA LEU A 259 -33.32 40.33 9.30
C LEU A 259 -33.12 41.70 8.62
N GLU A 260 -32.17 41.85 7.69
CA GLU A 260 -31.95 43.13 6.98
C GLU A 260 -31.65 42.95 5.48
N GLU A 261 -32.12 41.87 4.84
CA GLU A 261 -32.09 41.74 3.37
C GLU A 261 -33.52 41.81 2.80
N GLU A 262 -34.23 42.90 3.08
CA GLU A 262 -35.28 43.44 2.21
C GLU A 262 -35.06 44.95 2.12
N GLU A 263 -35.08 45.48 0.90
CA GLU A 263 -34.91 46.90 0.50
C GLU A 263 -33.46 47.34 0.18
N GLU A 264 -32.96 47.04 -1.01
CA GLU A 264 -32.55 48.06 -1.99
C GLU A 264 -32.73 47.48 -3.42
N GLU A 265 -33.74 47.98 -4.14
CA GLU A 265 -33.79 47.96 -5.61
C GLU A 265 -32.71 48.93 -6.13
N ASP A 266 -31.93 48.53 -7.14
CA ASP A 266 -31.71 49.30 -8.39
C ASP A 266 -30.61 48.71 -9.30
N ASP A 267 -31.03 48.36 -10.52
CA ASP A 267 -30.44 48.53 -11.87
C ASP A 267 -29.05 48.01 -12.33
N TYR A 268 -29.12 47.29 -13.46
CA TYR A 268 -28.18 47.02 -14.59
C TYR A 268 -26.75 46.47 -14.33
N ASP A 269 -26.47 45.23 -14.79
CA ASP A 269 -25.79 44.93 -16.08
C ASP A 269 -25.46 43.42 -16.22
N GLU A 270 -25.54 42.92 -17.45
CA GLU A 270 -25.16 41.55 -17.89
C GLU A 270 -23.63 41.37 -17.88
N ASP A 271 -23.12 40.26 -17.33
CA ASP A 271 -22.14 39.35 -17.96
C ASP A 271 -21.50 38.35 -16.96
N GLU A 272 -21.43 37.08 -17.40
CA GLU A 272 -20.60 35.91 -17.01
C GLU A 272 -20.05 35.75 -15.58
N ASP A 273 -20.53 34.74 -14.85
CA ASP A 273 -19.77 33.52 -14.45
C ASP A 273 -20.65 32.61 -13.56
N ASP A 274 -20.78 31.33 -13.95
CA ASP A 274 -21.55 30.30 -13.23
C ASP A 274 -20.80 29.87 -11.95
N GLU A 275 -20.98 30.64 -10.86
CA GLU A 275 -20.72 30.22 -9.49
C GLU A 275 -22.03 29.92 -8.74
N ASP A 276 -22.11 28.70 -8.19
CA ASP A 276 -22.94 28.22 -7.07
C ASP A 276 -24.14 29.08 -6.63
N LYS A 277 -25.21 29.08 -7.44
CA LYS A 277 -26.52 29.58 -7.01
C LYS A 277 -27.23 28.60 -6.08
N VAL A 278 -26.99 28.78 -4.78
CA VAL A 278 -27.91 28.36 -3.71
C VAL A 278 -29.23 29.14 -3.89
N HIS A 279 -30.21 28.54 -4.55
CA HIS A 279 -31.51 29.18 -4.78
C HIS A 279 -32.22 29.52 -3.45
N SER A 280 -32.74 30.75 -3.41
CA SER A 280 -33.50 31.35 -2.33
C SER A 280 -34.86 30.67 -2.10
N PHE A 281 -35.28 30.74 -0.84
CA PHE A 281 -36.40 30.07 -0.21
C PHE A 281 -37.75 30.61 -0.72
N SER A 282 -38.61 29.75 -1.26
CA SER A 282 -40.05 30.04 -1.39
C SER A 282 -40.82 29.20 -0.36
N SER A 283 -41.41 29.89 0.59
CA SER A 283 -42.25 29.32 1.65
C SER A 283 -43.55 28.78 1.07
N SER A 284 -43.75 27.47 1.12
CA SER A 284 -45.08 26.87 1.10
C SER A 284 -45.26 25.97 2.33
N GLY A 285 -46.43 26.08 2.95
CA GLY A 285 -46.69 25.82 4.35
C GLY A 285 -46.33 24.44 4.90
N GLY A 286 -45.73 24.45 6.09
CA GLY A 286 -45.58 23.28 6.96
C GLY A 286 -44.41 23.47 7.93
N SER A 287 -44.70 23.73 9.20
CA SER A 287 -43.77 23.82 10.32
C SER A 287 -42.88 22.56 10.46
N LYS A 288 -41.81 22.46 9.65
CA LYS A 288 -40.66 21.58 9.86
C LYS A 288 -39.47 22.47 10.23
N ASP A 289 -38.83 22.21 11.38
CA ASP A 289 -37.65 22.93 11.88
C ASP A 289 -36.63 23.16 10.75
N VAL A 290 -36.09 24.38 10.63
CA VAL A 290 -35.08 24.75 9.62
C VAL A 290 -33.87 23.82 9.66
N LEU A 291 -33.51 23.32 10.85
CA LEU A 291 -32.45 22.33 11.03
C LEU A 291 -32.82 20.97 10.44
N ASP A 292 -34.07 20.55 10.58
CA ASP A 292 -34.58 19.30 10.00
C ASP A 292 -34.61 19.36 8.48
N GLN A 293 -34.99 20.52 7.92
CA GLN A 293 -34.93 20.77 6.48
C GLN A 293 -33.48 20.79 5.97
N TYR A 294 -32.55 21.40 6.73
CA TYR A 294 -31.14 21.40 6.38
C TYR A 294 -30.54 19.99 6.36
N PHE A 295 -30.81 19.17 7.38
CA PHE A 295 -30.36 17.79 7.39
C PHE A 295 -31.04 16.94 6.30
N ALA A 296 -32.34 17.14 6.05
CA ALA A 296 -33.03 16.45 4.96
C ALA A 296 -32.43 16.82 3.60
N HIS A 297 -32.17 18.11 3.35
CA HIS A 297 -31.52 18.59 2.14
C HIS A 297 -30.10 18.02 1.99
N LEU A 298 -29.30 17.98 3.06
CA LEU A 298 -27.97 17.35 2.99
C LEU A 298 -28.06 15.84 2.69
N LEU A 299 -29.05 15.15 3.25
CA LEU A 299 -29.27 13.74 2.95
C LEU A 299 -29.72 13.55 1.49
N GLU A 300 -30.68 14.34 1.00
CA GLU A 300 -31.21 14.30 -0.36
C GLU A 300 -30.19 14.72 -1.43
N SER A 301 -29.43 15.79 -1.18
CA SER A 301 -28.35 16.23 -2.09
C SER A 301 -27.22 15.21 -2.21
N THR A 302 -27.07 14.32 -1.23
CA THR A 302 -26.13 13.19 -1.28
C THR A 302 -26.75 11.89 -1.78
N ALA A 303 -28.06 11.85 -2.05
CA ALA A 303 -28.74 10.65 -2.52
C ALA A 303 -28.57 10.50 -4.04
N THR A 304 -28.20 9.30 -4.49
CA THR A 304 -28.09 8.99 -5.92
C THR A 304 -29.47 8.90 -6.57
N LYS A 305 -29.69 9.72 -7.61
CA LYS A 305 -30.87 9.64 -8.48
C LYS A 305 -30.63 8.63 -9.60
N SER A 306 -31.65 7.85 -9.94
CA SER A 306 -31.57 6.81 -10.99
C SER A 306 -31.96 7.35 -12.36
N HIS A 307 -31.01 7.40 -13.29
CA HIS A 307 -31.18 7.84 -14.67
C HIS A 307 -30.72 6.78 -15.69
N LEU A 308 -29.84 5.84 -15.31
CA LEU A 308 -29.35 4.81 -16.21
C LEU A 308 -30.43 3.75 -16.50
N PRO A 309 -30.60 3.37 -17.78
CA PRO A 309 -31.56 2.35 -18.16
C PRO A 309 -31.17 0.96 -17.61
N PRO A 310 -32.15 0.06 -17.39
CA PRO A 310 -31.88 -1.32 -17.00
C PRO A 310 -31.17 -2.08 -18.13
N ILE A 311 -30.39 -3.09 -17.75
CA ILE A 311 -29.66 -3.97 -18.68
C ILE A 311 -30.64 -4.81 -19.50
N GLN A 312 -30.44 -4.91 -20.82
CA GLN A 312 -31.22 -5.79 -21.69
C GLN A 312 -30.42 -7.04 -22.06
N LYS A 313 -30.96 -8.24 -21.82
CA LYS A 313 -30.27 -9.50 -22.19
C LYS A 313 -30.27 -9.68 -23.72
N GLY A 314 -29.27 -9.13 -24.39
CA GLY A 314 -28.95 -9.34 -25.81
C GLY A 314 -27.65 -10.15 -25.99
N GLN A 315 -27.44 -10.76 -27.17
CA GLN A 315 -26.24 -11.56 -27.48
C GLN A 315 -25.07 -10.74 -28.05
N ASP A 316 -25.30 -9.50 -28.49
CA ASP A 316 -24.31 -8.67 -29.17
C ASP A 316 -23.78 -7.56 -28.25
N HIS A 317 -22.48 -7.62 -27.91
CA HIS A 317 -21.79 -6.57 -27.15
C HIS A 317 -21.57 -5.33 -28.02
N VAL A 318 -21.68 -4.14 -27.42
CA VAL A 318 -21.55 -2.84 -28.12
C VAL A 318 -20.13 -2.62 -28.66
N PHE A 319 -19.12 -3.12 -27.93
CA PHE A 319 -17.73 -3.12 -28.37
C PHE A 319 -17.20 -4.55 -28.46
N SER A 320 -16.41 -4.84 -29.51
CA SER A 320 -15.71 -6.12 -29.60
C SER A 320 -14.78 -6.28 -28.40
N ALA A 321 -14.71 -7.50 -27.86
CA ALA A 321 -13.83 -7.88 -26.75
C ALA A 321 -12.33 -7.64 -27.02
N GLU A 322 -11.95 -7.25 -28.24
CA GLU A 322 -10.57 -7.03 -28.67
C GLU A 322 -9.98 -5.68 -28.23
N HIS A 323 -10.79 -4.70 -27.82
CA HIS A 323 -10.32 -3.34 -27.57
C HIS A 323 -10.05 -3.05 -26.07
N THR A 324 -8.86 -2.53 -25.75
CA THR A 324 -8.48 -2.08 -24.40
C THR A 324 -8.80 -0.61 -24.15
N THR A 325 -8.84 -0.17 -22.89
CA THR A 325 -8.84 1.27 -22.54
C THR A 325 -7.66 2.00 -23.18
N ARG A 326 -6.51 1.33 -23.34
CA ARG A 326 -5.36 1.86 -24.07
C ARG A 326 -5.66 2.01 -25.57
N ASP A 327 -6.34 1.06 -26.20
CA ASP A 327 -6.74 1.15 -27.61
C ASP A 327 -7.78 2.25 -27.81
N ILE A 328 -8.74 2.37 -26.89
CA ILE A 328 -9.70 3.47 -26.81
C ILE A 328 -8.96 4.81 -26.74
N LEU A 329 -8.04 4.98 -25.79
CA LEU A 329 -7.25 6.20 -25.61
C LEU A 329 -6.31 6.50 -26.81
N THR A 330 -5.71 5.47 -27.40
CA THR A 330 -4.80 5.61 -28.54
C THR A 330 -5.53 6.05 -29.79
N LEU A 331 -6.71 5.47 -30.06
CA LEU A 331 -7.59 5.91 -31.13
C LEU A 331 -8.09 7.34 -30.88
N MET A 332 -8.48 7.67 -29.65
CA MET A 332 -8.93 9.02 -29.28
C MET A 332 -7.86 10.09 -29.49
N ALA A 333 -6.59 9.80 -29.17
CA ALA A 333 -5.49 10.71 -29.43
C ALA A 333 -5.32 11.01 -30.93
N GLN A 334 -5.57 10.01 -31.78
CA GLN A 334 -5.55 10.16 -33.24
C GLN A 334 -6.73 10.99 -33.76
N VAL A 335 -7.95 10.75 -33.24
CA VAL A 335 -9.17 11.49 -33.63
C VAL A 335 -9.10 12.97 -33.25
N GLN A 336 -8.45 13.32 -32.13
CA GLN A 336 -8.28 14.71 -31.69
C GLN A 336 -7.11 15.46 -32.38
N GLY A 337 -6.45 14.85 -33.37
CA GLY A 337 -5.35 15.49 -34.12
C GLY A 337 -4.07 15.73 -33.30
N ARG A 338 -3.96 15.16 -32.09
CA ARG A 338 -2.78 15.33 -31.22
C ARG A 338 -1.75 14.24 -31.52
N LYS A 339 -0.56 14.64 -32.00
CA LYS A 339 0.60 13.73 -32.03
C LYS A 339 1.04 13.47 -30.59
N MET A 340 0.70 12.30 -30.07
CA MET A 340 1.26 11.76 -28.83
C MET A 340 2.80 11.81 -28.89
N PRO A 341 3.51 12.27 -27.85
CA PRO A 341 4.95 12.13 -27.79
C PRO A 341 5.28 10.63 -27.88
N LYS A 342 6.15 10.27 -28.83
CA LYS A 342 6.69 8.91 -28.95
C LYS A 342 7.54 8.62 -27.72
N ALA A 343 6.93 8.15 -26.64
CA ALA A 343 7.64 7.33 -25.67
C ALA A 343 7.97 6.02 -26.38
N SER A 344 9.24 5.87 -26.76
CA SER A 344 9.80 4.61 -27.26
C SER A 344 9.54 3.51 -26.23
N MET A 345 8.73 2.51 -26.57
CA MET A 345 8.83 1.14 -26.02
C MET A 345 7.97 0.18 -26.86
N TYR A 346 8.64 -0.81 -27.42
CA TYR A 346 8.18 -1.95 -28.22
C TYR A 346 8.35 -3.19 -27.29
N LEU A 347 7.54 -4.26 -27.28
CA LEU A 347 7.16 -5.15 -28.39
C LEU A 347 5.83 -5.93 -28.15
N PRO A 348 5.24 -6.50 -29.23
CA PRO A 348 4.02 -7.32 -29.28
C PRO A 348 4.29 -8.85 -29.26
N VAL A 349 3.24 -9.69 -29.10
CA VAL A 349 2.72 -10.70 -30.08
C VAL A 349 1.57 -11.54 -29.47
N VAL A 350 0.66 -11.97 -30.35
CA VAL A 350 -0.66 -12.66 -30.24
C VAL A 350 -0.64 -14.00 -29.46
N PRO A 351 -1.74 -14.37 -28.74
CA PRO A 351 -2.53 -15.52 -29.19
C PRO A 351 -4.06 -15.33 -29.11
N ILE A 352 -4.75 -16.26 -29.76
CA ILE A 352 -6.17 -16.32 -30.09
C ILE A 352 -7.02 -16.78 -28.87
N MET A 353 -8.07 -15.99 -28.59
CA MET A 353 -9.34 -16.28 -27.89
C MET A 353 -9.36 -16.59 -26.37
N ASN A 354 -9.81 -15.62 -25.55
CA ASN A 354 -11.19 -15.60 -25.04
C ASN A 354 -11.61 -14.18 -24.60
N LYS A 355 -12.93 -13.99 -24.46
CA LYS A 355 -13.67 -12.73 -24.66
C LYS A 355 -13.78 -11.90 -23.38
N HIS A 356 -13.16 -10.71 -23.39
CA HIS A 356 -13.52 -9.44 -22.74
C HIS A 356 -12.22 -8.72 -22.36
N ARG A 357 -11.74 -7.88 -23.28
CA ARG A 357 -10.61 -6.94 -23.12
C ARG A 357 -9.23 -7.60 -23.01
N LYS A 358 -8.24 -7.14 -23.78
CA LYS A 358 -6.82 -7.44 -23.52
C LYS A 358 -6.46 -6.88 -22.14
N SER A 359 -6.10 -7.78 -21.24
CA SER A 359 -5.97 -7.52 -19.81
C SER A 359 -4.71 -6.70 -19.48
N LEU A 360 -4.72 -6.03 -18.32
CA LEU A 360 -3.51 -5.45 -17.72
C LEU A 360 -2.51 -6.57 -17.51
N ASN A 361 -1.34 -6.55 -18.14
CA ASN A 361 -0.31 -7.57 -17.89
C ASN A 361 0.75 -7.02 -16.93
N LEU A 362 0.61 -7.32 -15.64
CA LEU A 362 1.57 -6.91 -14.61
C LEU A 362 2.90 -7.69 -14.69
N LEU A 363 3.00 -8.70 -15.55
CA LEU A 363 3.97 -9.81 -15.45
C LEU A 363 4.90 -10.03 -16.67
N GLU A 364 4.88 -9.19 -17.70
CA GLU A 364 5.74 -9.42 -18.88
C GLU A 364 7.25 -9.27 -18.58
N LEU A 365 8.01 -10.31 -18.95
CA LEU A 365 9.49 -10.36 -18.99
C LEU A 365 9.97 -10.57 -20.44
N PRO A 366 11.14 -10.00 -20.83
CA PRO A 366 11.63 -10.02 -22.21
C PRO A 366 12.13 -11.42 -22.61
N HIS A 367 11.51 -12.07 -23.60
CA HIS A 367 12.06 -13.27 -24.25
C HIS A 367 12.49 -12.98 -25.70
N PRO A 368 13.52 -13.70 -26.23
CA PRO A 368 14.19 -13.36 -27.48
C PRO A 368 13.34 -13.71 -28.70
N GLN A 369 13.24 -12.78 -29.64
CA GLN A 369 12.55 -12.98 -30.92
C GLN A 369 13.37 -13.87 -31.86
N HIS A 370 12.81 -15.03 -32.23
CA HIS A 370 13.20 -15.69 -33.48
C HIS A 370 12.61 -14.92 -34.65
N HIS A 371 13.46 -14.23 -35.41
CA HIS A 371 13.09 -13.55 -36.64
C HIS A 371 12.74 -14.55 -37.76
N THR A 372 11.49 -14.52 -38.22
CA THR A 372 11.15 -14.80 -39.63
C THR A 372 10.45 -13.57 -40.20
N PRO A 373 10.93 -13.01 -41.33
CA PRO A 373 10.33 -11.81 -41.91
C PRO A 373 9.10 -12.17 -42.72
N GLN A 374 7.91 -11.99 -42.15
CA GLN A 374 6.68 -11.83 -42.92
C GLN A 374 6.16 -10.40 -42.73
N GLN A 375 6.26 -9.61 -43.81
CA GLN A 375 5.66 -8.29 -43.91
C GLN A 375 4.13 -8.44 -43.90
N ASN A 376 3.50 -8.26 -42.73
CA ASN A 376 2.10 -7.86 -42.67
C ASN A 376 2.05 -6.39 -42.25
N LYS A 377 1.56 -5.53 -43.16
CA LYS A 377 1.19 -4.14 -42.85
C LYS A 377 0.12 -4.17 -41.76
N ALA A 378 0.46 -3.71 -40.56
CA ALA A 378 -0.52 -3.53 -39.49
C ALA A 378 -1.45 -2.35 -39.85
N SER A 379 -2.68 -2.65 -40.26
CA SER A 379 -3.79 -1.70 -40.21
C SER A 379 -4.15 -1.44 -38.74
N ALA A 380 -4.43 -0.18 -38.40
CA ALA A 380 -4.83 0.22 -37.04
C ALA A 380 -6.13 -0.51 -36.61
N PRO A 381 -6.31 -0.79 -35.30
CA PRO A 381 -7.57 -1.31 -34.79
C PRO A 381 -8.62 -0.19 -34.86
N ASP A 382 -9.61 -0.34 -35.74
CA ASP A 382 -10.73 0.61 -35.89
C ASP A 382 -11.78 0.26 -34.82
N LEU A 383 -11.96 1.08 -33.77
CA LEU A 383 -13.19 0.94 -32.98
C LEU A 383 -14.34 1.39 -33.88
N HIS A 384 -15.33 0.53 -34.09
CA HIS A 384 -16.57 0.84 -34.79
C HIS A 384 -17.45 1.82 -33.97
N LEU A 385 -16.94 3.02 -33.69
CA LEU A 385 -17.70 4.10 -33.08
C LEU A 385 -18.76 4.58 -34.07
N PRO A 386 -20.01 4.84 -33.63
CA PRO A 386 -21.02 5.47 -34.47
C PRO A 386 -20.48 6.77 -35.05
N ARG A 387 -20.66 6.98 -36.36
CA ARG A 387 -20.23 8.21 -37.05
C ARG A 387 -21.44 8.94 -37.62
N ASP A 388 -21.44 10.25 -37.47
CA ASP A 388 -22.45 11.13 -38.08
C ASP A 388 -22.22 11.26 -39.60
N ALA A 389 -23.12 11.96 -40.28
CA ALA A 389 -23.05 12.19 -41.73
C ALA A 389 -21.79 12.96 -42.16
N GLN A 390 -21.07 13.58 -41.22
CA GLN A 390 -19.84 14.34 -41.41
C GLN A 390 -18.59 13.52 -41.08
N GLY A 391 -18.74 12.26 -40.64
CA GLY A 391 -17.65 11.36 -40.30
C GLY A 391 -17.07 11.56 -38.90
N ASN A 392 -17.68 12.40 -38.06
CA ASN A 392 -17.31 12.58 -36.65
C ASN A 392 -18.05 11.57 -35.77
N THR A 393 -17.58 11.37 -34.53
CA THR A 393 -18.25 10.47 -33.58
C THR A 393 -19.66 10.96 -33.25
N ASP A 394 -20.68 10.14 -33.51
CA ASP A 394 -22.07 10.41 -33.16
C ASP A 394 -22.32 10.06 -31.68
N PHE A 395 -22.19 11.07 -30.83
CA PHE A 395 -22.44 10.96 -29.39
C PHE A 395 -23.91 10.67 -29.07
N ALA A 396 -24.86 11.07 -29.91
CA ALA A 396 -26.27 10.82 -29.68
C ALA A 396 -26.61 9.34 -29.92
N ALA A 397 -26.04 8.73 -30.96
CA ALA A 397 -26.10 7.29 -31.16
C ALA A 397 -25.44 6.51 -30.01
N LEU A 398 -24.27 6.97 -29.54
CA LEU A 398 -23.58 6.35 -28.40
C LEU A 398 -24.40 6.41 -27.10
N VAL A 399 -25.07 7.53 -26.83
CA VAL A 399 -26.00 7.67 -25.69
C VAL A 399 -27.23 6.76 -25.86
N ASN A 400 -27.72 6.56 -27.09
CA ASN A 400 -28.81 5.60 -27.33
C ASN A 400 -28.37 4.15 -27.06
N HIS A 401 -27.12 3.79 -27.37
CA HIS A 401 -26.60 2.45 -27.07
C HIS A 401 -26.56 2.14 -25.56
N LEU A 402 -26.54 3.14 -24.66
CA LEU A 402 -26.68 2.89 -23.22
C LEU A 402 -27.96 2.12 -22.85
N LYS A 403 -29.02 2.25 -23.67
CA LYS A 403 -30.31 1.56 -23.48
C LYS A 403 -30.28 0.09 -23.90
N GLU A 404 -29.32 -0.28 -24.75
CA GLU A 404 -29.23 -1.60 -25.38
C GLU A 404 -28.05 -2.42 -24.81
N CYS A 405 -27.41 -1.93 -23.75
CA CYS A 405 -26.26 -2.60 -23.14
C CYS A 405 -26.65 -3.92 -22.46
N PRO A 406 -25.91 -5.03 -22.74
CA PRO A 406 -26.15 -6.32 -22.11
C PRO A 406 -25.41 -6.52 -20.78
N THR A 407 -24.44 -5.67 -20.44
CA THR A 407 -23.71 -5.73 -19.16
C THR A 407 -23.47 -4.33 -18.57
N LEU A 408 -23.18 -4.26 -17.26
CA LEU A 408 -22.72 -3.03 -16.61
C LEU A 408 -21.36 -2.56 -17.15
N GLN A 409 -20.52 -3.51 -17.59
CA GLN A 409 -19.24 -3.22 -18.23
C GLN A 409 -19.42 -2.44 -19.53
N ASP A 410 -20.38 -2.84 -20.38
CA ASP A 410 -20.68 -2.12 -21.63
C ASP A 410 -21.14 -0.67 -21.35
N GLN A 411 -21.97 -0.47 -20.31
CA GLN A 411 -22.36 0.88 -19.87
C GLN A 411 -21.14 1.69 -19.41
N ALA A 412 -20.22 1.07 -18.67
CA ALA A 412 -19.00 1.72 -18.18
C ALA A 412 -18.07 2.16 -19.31
N ASP A 413 -17.90 1.31 -20.33
CA ASP A 413 -17.04 1.62 -21.47
C ASP A 413 -17.60 2.75 -22.32
N ILE A 414 -18.93 2.78 -22.53
CA ILE A 414 -19.60 3.92 -23.17
C ILE A 414 -19.42 5.21 -22.36
N LEU A 415 -19.70 5.17 -21.05
CA LEU A 415 -19.56 6.34 -20.20
C LEU A 415 -18.11 6.83 -20.11
N TYR A 416 -17.13 5.92 -20.14
CA TYR A 416 -15.72 6.28 -20.20
C TYR A 416 -15.37 7.04 -21.48
N ILE A 417 -15.90 6.60 -22.63
CA ILE A 417 -15.72 7.29 -23.91
C ILE A 417 -16.31 8.70 -23.84
N LEU A 418 -17.54 8.83 -23.30
CA LEU A 418 -18.19 10.13 -23.11
C LEU A 418 -17.37 11.03 -22.17
N TYR A 419 -16.88 10.49 -21.06
CA TYR A 419 -16.03 11.20 -20.11
C TYR A 419 -14.74 11.71 -20.76
N ALA A 420 -14.04 10.84 -21.50
CA ALA A 420 -12.77 11.18 -22.14
C ALA A 420 -12.91 12.22 -23.26
N MET A 421 -14.05 12.24 -23.97
CA MET A 421 -14.26 13.12 -25.13
C MET A 421 -15.01 14.42 -24.81
N LYS A 422 -15.95 14.39 -23.87
CA LYS A 422 -16.82 15.53 -23.54
C LYS A 422 -16.58 16.09 -22.13
N GLY A 423 -15.92 15.33 -21.25
CA GLY A 423 -15.71 15.68 -19.86
C GLY A 423 -16.82 15.17 -18.93
N ALA A 424 -16.55 15.28 -17.62
CA ALA A 424 -17.42 14.77 -16.56
C ALA A 424 -18.78 15.48 -16.47
N GLU A 425 -18.79 16.78 -16.74
CA GLU A 425 -19.98 17.65 -16.59
C GLU A 425 -20.84 17.71 -17.86
N TRP A 426 -20.51 16.91 -18.88
CA TRP A 426 -21.31 16.89 -20.11
C TRP A 426 -22.70 16.31 -19.84
N MET A 427 -23.73 17.05 -20.26
CA MET A 427 -25.13 16.69 -20.06
C MET A 427 -25.56 15.58 -21.02
N VAL A 428 -26.05 14.48 -20.46
CA VAL A 428 -26.54 13.31 -21.17
C VAL A 428 -28.07 13.31 -21.14
N ASN A 429 -28.69 13.39 -22.31
CA ASN A 429 -30.14 13.35 -22.44
C ASN A 429 -30.60 11.90 -22.68
N ILE A 430 -30.89 11.17 -21.61
CA ILE A 430 -31.49 9.83 -21.69
C ILE A 430 -33.01 9.97 -21.57
N SER A 431 -33.73 9.59 -22.63
CA SER A 431 -35.21 9.46 -22.62
C SER A 431 -36.01 10.72 -22.22
N GLY A 432 -35.51 11.92 -22.50
CA GLY A 432 -36.24 13.17 -22.26
C GLY A 432 -36.19 13.67 -20.80
N GLN A 433 -35.47 12.99 -19.91
CA GLN A 433 -35.12 13.52 -18.60
C GLN A 433 -33.94 14.50 -18.77
N LYS A 434 -34.20 15.79 -18.58
CA LYS A 434 -33.14 16.82 -18.51
C LYS A 434 -32.51 16.76 -17.11
N GLY A 435 -31.19 16.57 -17.01
CA GLY A 435 -30.50 16.77 -15.72
C GLY A 435 -29.27 15.91 -15.42
N ALA A 436 -29.00 14.82 -16.15
CA ALA A 436 -27.90 13.92 -15.80
C ALA A 436 -26.59 14.31 -16.52
N THR A 437 -25.50 14.44 -15.78
CA THR A 437 -24.14 14.55 -16.34
C THR A 437 -23.47 13.18 -16.45
N VAL A 438 -22.42 13.05 -17.27
CA VAL A 438 -21.61 11.82 -17.32
C VAL A 438 -21.13 11.40 -15.93
N ARG A 439 -20.74 12.36 -15.08
CA ARG A 439 -20.37 12.11 -13.67
C ARG A 439 -21.52 11.44 -12.91
N THR A 440 -22.72 12.01 -12.93
CA THR A 440 -23.87 11.44 -12.20
C THR A 440 -24.23 10.04 -12.67
N LEU A 441 -24.09 9.76 -13.98
CA LEU A 441 -24.32 8.41 -14.51
C LEU A 441 -23.23 7.43 -14.08
N LEU A 442 -21.96 7.85 -14.04
CA LEU A 442 -20.86 7.04 -13.51
C LEU A 442 -21.01 6.77 -12.00
N GLU A 443 -21.50 7.74 -11.23
CA GLU A 443 -21.81 7.57 -9.80
C GLU A 443 -22.98 6.59 -9.59
N GLU A 444 -24.01 6.64 -10.43
CA GLU A 444 -25.08 5.65 -10.40
C GLU A 444 -24.56 4.24 -10.78
N LEU A 445 -23.72 4.16 -11.83
CA LEU A 445 -23.13 2.89 -12.25
C LEU A 445 -22.20 2.31 -11.17
N TYR A 446 -21.48 3.17 -10.46
CA TYR A 446 -20.66 2.79 -9.30
C TYR A 446 -21.50 2.12 -8.21
N VAL A 447 -22.67 2.67 -7.87
CA VAL A 447 -23.58 2.07 -6.89
C VAL A 447 -24.14 0.74 -7.40
N LYS A 448 -24.53 0.65 -8.68
CA LYS A 448 -25.03 -0.61 -9.29
C LYS A 448 -23.96 -1.70 -9.30
N ALA A 449 -22.73 -1.39 -9.74
CA ALA A 449 -21.60 -2.32 -9.71
C ALA A 449 -21.29 -2.77 -8.27
N GLY A 450 -21.42 -1.84 -7.30
CA GLY A 450 -21.32 -2.10 -5.87
C GLY A 450 -22.34 -3.13 -5.36
N ALA A 451 -23.61 -2.94 -5.71
CA ALA A 451 -24.68 -3.86 -5.35
C ALA A 451 -24.47 -5.27 -5.93
N CYS A 452 -23.92 -5.36 -7.14
CA CYS A 452 -23.55 -6.62 -7.80
C CYS A 452 -22.20 -7.19 -7.33
N LYS A 453 -21.46 -6.48 -6.47
CA LYS A 453 -20.10 -6.84 -6.01
C LYS A 453 -19.13 -7.14 -7.15
N GLU A 454 -19.24 -6.41 -8.27
CA GLU A 454 -18.31 -6.52 -9.42
C GLU A 454 -17.03 -5.73 -9.14
N TRP A 455 -16.12 -6.28 -8.34
CA TRP A 455 -14.96 -5.56 -7.79
C TRP A 455 -14.03 -4.93 -8.83
N GLY A 456 -13.75 -5.62 -9.94
CA GLY A 456 -12.93 -5.07 -11.02
C GLY A 456 -13.58 -3.86 -11.68
N LEU A 457 -14.90 -3.92 -11.91
CA LEU A 457 -15.67 -2.82 -12.47
C LEU A 457 -15.77 -1.64 -11.48
N ILE A 458 -16.01 -1.89 -10.20
CA ILE A 458 -16.05 -0.85 -9.16
C ILE A 458 -14.71 -0.12 -9.08
N ARG A 459 -13.58 -0.85 -9.13
CA ARG A 459 -12.23 -0.27 -9.19
C ARG A 459 -12.03 0.59 -10.42
N TYR A 460 -12.49 0.11 -11.57
CA TYR A 460 -12.41 0.86 -12.83
C TYR A 460 -13.19 2.17 -12.77
N ILE A 461 -14.47 2.13 -12.37
CA ILE A 461 -15.31 3.32 -12.25
C ILE A 461 -14.76 4.30 -11.19
N SER A 462 -14.24 3.77 -10.06
CA SER A 462 -13.56 4.58 -9.04
C SER A 462 -12.34 5.30 -9.61
N GLY A 463 -11.60 4.64 -10.50
CA GLY A 463 -10.49 5.22 -11.24
C GLY A 463 -10.92 6.38 -12.13
N ILE A 464 -12.03 6.23 -12.86
CA ILE A 464 -12.59 7.27 -13.74
C ILE A 464 -13.03 8.49 -12.92
N LEU A 465 -13.78 8.26 -11.84
CA LEU A 465 -14.28 9.29 -10.93
C LEU A 465 -13.19 9.91 -10.04
N LYS A 466 -11.95 9.41 -10.11
CA LYS A 466 -10.83 9.78 -9.24
C LYS A 466 -11.18 9.70 -7.74
N LYS A 467 -11.98 8.69 -7.35
CA LYS A 467 -12.38 8.48 -5.95
C LYS A 467 -11.15 8.21 -5.08
N ARG A 468 -11.13 8.81 -3.89
CA ARG A 468 -10.04 8.70 -2.92
C ARG A 468 -10.51 7.96 -1.67
N VAL A 469 -9.68 7.07 -1.15
CA VAL A 469 -9.91 6.49 0.19
C VAL A 469 -9.69 7.57 1.25
N GLU A 470 -10.67 7.78 2.13
CA GLU A 470 -10.67 8.92 3.05
C GLU A 470 -9.49 8.92 4.02
N VAL A 471 -9.10 7.74 4.51
CA VAL A 471 -7.98 7.55 5.45
C VAL A 471 -6.63 7.39 4.74
N LEU A 472 -6.53 7.67 3.43
CA LEU A 472 -5.30 7.41 2.66
C LEU A 472 -4.09 8.21 3.17
N ALA A 473 -4.28 9.50 3.45
CA ALA A 473 -3.20 10.35 3.96
C ALA A 473 -2.76 9.94 5.37
N GLU A 474 -3.70 9.50 6.20
CA GLU A 474 -3.43 8.95 7.53
C GLU A 474 -2.65 7.64 7.42
N ALA A 475 -3.07 6.73 6.53
CA ALA A 475 -2.37 5.48 6.25
C ALA A 475 -0.93 5.70 5.75
N CYS A 476 -0.73 6.69 4.88
CA CYS A 476 0.61 7.10 4.42
C CYS A 476 1.46 7.62 5.60
N THR A 477 0.88 8.45 6.47
CA THR A 477 1.54 8.98 7.67
C THR A 477 1.90 7.87 8.65
N ASP A 478 1.01 6.91 8.86
CA ASP A 478 1.24 5.74 9.72
C ASP A 478 2.45 4.94 9.23
N LEU A 479 2.53 4.65 7.94
CA LEU A 479 3.65 3.90 7.36
C LEU A 479 4.98 4.66 7.50
N ILE A 480 4.99 5.96 7.18
CA ILE A 480 6.20 6.80 7.26
C ILE A 480 6.66 6.97 8.72
N SER A 481 5.73 7.16 9.66
CA SER A 481 6.04 7.28 11.09
C SER A 481 6.61 5.99 11.69
N HIS A 482 6.26 4.83 11.13
CA HIS A 482 6.90 3.54 11.42
C HIS A 482 8.22 3.32 10.66
N GLN A 483 8.82 4.40 10.15
CA GLN A 483 10.11 4.43 9.46
C GLN A 483 10.11 3.60 8.17
N LYS A 484 8.97 3.52 7.49
CA LYS A 484 8.83 2.86 6.19
C LYS A 484 8.75 3.90 5.09
N GLN A 485 9.74 3.94 4.20
CA GLN A 485 9.66 4.72 2.97
C GLN A 485 8.67 4.06 2.02
N LEU A 486 7.91 4.84 1.26
CA LEU A 486 6.91 4.33 0.33
C LEU A 486 7.29 4.68 -1.10
N THR A 487 6.99 3.80 -2.05
CA THR A 487 6.99 4.14 -3.47
C THR A 487 5.69 3.70 -4.14
N VAL A 488 5.18 4.55 -5.02
CA VAL A 488 3.96 4.31 -5.82
C VAL A 488 4.31 4.26 -7.31
N GLY A 489 3.53 3.53 -8.09
CA GLY A 489 3.82 3.25 -9.50
C GLY A 489 4.70 2.02 -9.71
N LEU A 490 4.75 1.55 -10.95
CA LEU A 490 5.57 0.39 -11.35
C LEU A 490 6.99 0.84 -11.72
N PRO A 491 8.04 0.09 -11.32
CA PRO A 491 9.42 0.41 -11.68
C PRO A 491 9.72 0.19 -13.18
N PRO A 492 10.79 0.80 -13.73
CA PRO A 492 11.74 1.72 -13.08
C PRO A 492 11.27 3.20 -13.09
N GLU A 493 12.04 4.08 -12.43
CA GLU A 493 11.89 5.54 -12.57
C GLU A 493 11.88 5.96 -14.05
N PRO A 494 11.06 6.95 -14.48
CA PRO A 494 10.32 7.94 -13.68
C PRO A 494 8.87 7.55 -13.32
N ARG A 495 8.44 6.32 -13.64
CA ARG A 495 7.08 5.84 -13.34
C ARG A 495 6.89 5.58 -11.84
N GLU A 496 7.92 5.04 -11.20
CA GLU A 496 7.96 4.91 -9.76
C GLU A 496 8.27 6.26 -9.11
N LYS A 497 7.46 6.65 -8.12
CA LYS A 497 7.61 7.89 -7.35
C LYS A 497 7.82 7.55 -5.88
N VAL A 498 8.83 8.17 -5.27
CA VAL A 498 9.17 7.96 -3.85
C VAL A 498 8.42 8.98 -2.99
N ILE A 499 7.78 8.50 -1.93
CA ILE A 499 7.14 9.31 -0.89
C ILE A 499 8.03 9.22 0.36
N THR A 500 8.73 10.32 0.65
CA THR A 500 9.64 10.43 1.80
C THR A 500 9.01 11.13 3.00
N VAL A 501 7.99 11.95 2.77
CA VAL A 501 7.29 12.74 3.79
C VAL A 501 5.78 12.57 3.65
N PRO A 502 5.00 12.69 4.73
CA PRO A 502 3.55 12.72 4.65
C PRO A 502 3.10 13.87 3.74
N LEU A 503 2.23 13.57 2.78
CA LEU A 503 1.69 14.54 1.83
C LEU A 503 0.24 14.90 2.16
N PRO A 504 -0.21 16.13 1.85
CA PRO A 504 -1.61 16.49 1.90
C PRO A 504 -2.49 15.54 1.07
N PRO A 505 -3.77 15.33 1.44
CA PRO A 505 -4.64 14.37 0.76
C PRO A 505 -4.80 14.56 -0.75
N GLU A 506 -4.83 15.80 -1.24
CA GLU A 506 -4.95 16.10 -2.68
C GLU A 506 -3.64 15.83 -3.43
N GLU A 507 -2.52 16.26 -2.87
CA GLU A 507 -1.19 16.04 -3.45
C GLU A 507 -0.86 14.54 -3.52
N LEU A 508 -1.18 13.79 -2.47
CA LEU A 508 -1.00 12.34 -2.45
C LEU A 508 -1.84 11.64 -3.52
N ASN A 509 -3.11 12.05 -3.68
CA ASN A 509 -4.00 11.49 -4.69
C ASN A 509 -3.45 11.76 -6.10
N ASN A 510 -3.07 13.01 -6.38
CA ASN A 510 -2.50 13.39 -7.68
C ASN A 510 -1.21 12.62 -7.99
N LEU A 511 -0.33 12.46 -7.01
CA LEU A 511 0.90 11.68 -7.15
C LEU A 511 0.61 10.22 -7.54
N ILE A 512 -0.37 9.57 -6.91
CA ILE A 512 -0.73 8.17 -7.19
C ILE A 512 -1.28 8.01 -8.62
N TYR A 513 -2.18 8.92 -9.02
CA TYR A 513 -2.74 8.91 -10.37
C TYR A 513 -1.67 9.23 -11.43
N GLU A 514 -0.74 10.16 -11.15
CA GLU A 514 0.40 10.43 -12.04
C GLU A 514 1.29 9.20 -12.19
N ALA A 515 1.63 8.54 -11.08
CA ALA A 515 2.51 7.35 -11.08
C ALA A 515 1.88 6.12 -11.76
N SER A 516 0.55 6.03 -11.76
CA SER A 516 -0.19 4.94 -12.40
C SER A 516 -0.38 5.13 -13.91
N GLY A 517 -0.12 6.34 -14.44
CA GLY A 517 -0.13 6.62 -15.87
C GLY A 517 -1.52 6.48 -16.49
N GLN A 518 -1.65 5.62 -17.50
CA GLN A 518 -2.92 5.42 -18.23
C GLN A 518 -3.85 4.42 -17.56
N ASP A 519 -3.34 3.61 -16.64
CA ASP A 519 -4.08 2.52 -16.00
C ASP A 519 -4.73 3.02 -14.70
N ILE A 520 -5.86 3.71 -14.84
CA ILE A 520 -6.61 4.34 -13.74
C ILE A 520 -7.00 3.36 -12.62
N SER A 521 -7.18 2.07 -12.92
CA SER A 521 -7.52 1.06 -11.93
C SER A 521 -6.33 0.69 -11.02
N ILE A 522 -5.08 0.83 -11.50
CA ILE A 522 -3.86 0.63 -10.68
C ILE A 522 -3.77 1.71 -9.60
N ALA A 523 -4.22 2.94 -9.88
CA ALA A 523 -4.25 4.01 -8.90
C ALA A 523 -5.14 3.63 -7.71
N VAL A 524 -6.31 3.06 -7.99
CA VAL A 524 -7.26 2.60 -6.95
C VAL A 524 -6.68 1.44 -6.14
N LEU A 525 -6.09 0.45 -6.82
CA LEU A 525 -5.45 -0.69 -6.15
C LEU A 525 -4.24 -0.27 -5.29
N THR A 526 -3.48 0.74 -5.74
CA THR A 526 -2.38 1.34 -4.98
C THR A 526 -2.90 1.95 -3.68
N GLN A 527 -4.02 2.69 -3.73
CA GLN A 527 -4.64 3.25 -2.53
C GLN A 527 -5.10 2.16 -1.56
N GLU A 528 -5.72 1.09 -2.05
CA GLU A 528 -6.13 -0.06 -1.21
C GLU A 528 -4.93 -0.70 -0.49
N ILE A 529 -3.88 -1.06 -1.24
CA ILE A 529 -2.71 -1.73 -0.69
C ILE A 529 -2.02 -0.83 0.33
N MET A 530 -1.94 0.48 0.11
CA MET A 530 -1.44 1.44 1.10
C MET A 530 -2.22 1.36 2.41
N VAL A 531 -3.55 1.36 2.35
CA VAL A 531 -4.41 1.27 3.53
C VAL A 531 -4.24 -0.09 4.23
N TYR A 532 -4.17 -1.19 3.48
CA TYR A 532 -3.95 -2.52 4.06
C TYR A 532 -2.59 -2.65 4.73
N LEU A 533 -1.53 -2.10 4.12
CA LEU A 533 -0.19 -2.05 4.72
C LEU A 533 -0.23 -1.25 6.03
N ALA A 534 -0.91 -0.11 6.07
CA ALA A 534 -1.07 0.69 7.29
C ALA A 534 -1.89 -0.03 8.37
N MET A 535 -2.90 -0.81 8.00
CA MET A 535 -3.62 -1.68 8.95
C MET A 535 -2.69 -2.76 9.54
N TYR A 536 -1.84 -3.38 8.72
CA TYR A 536 -0.90 -4.39 9.20
C TYR A 536 0.25 -3.81 10.03
N VAL A 537 0.79 -2.63 9.68
CA VAL A 537 1.90 -2.06 10.45
C VAL A 537 1.47 -1.72 11.89
N ARG A 538 0.20 -1.32 12.06
CA ARG A 538 -0.39 -1.04 13.38
C ARG A 538 -0.75 -2.30 14.16
N SER A 539 -1.34 -3.30 13.51
CA SER A 539 -1.84 -4.51 14.19
C SER A 539 -0.79 -5.61 14.36
N GLN A 540 0.12 -5.76 13.39
CA GLN A 540 1.14 -6.81 13.32
C GLN A 540 2.48 -6.23 12.82
N PRO A 541 3.15 -5.33 13.56
CA PRO A 541 4.38 -4.66 13.14
C PRO A 541 5.53 -5.64 12.81
N ASN A 542 5.51 -6.84 13.38
CA ASN A 542 6.49 -7.90 13.12
C ASN A 542 6.53 -8.35 11.65
N LEU A 543 5.43 -8.18 10.89
CA LEU A 543 5.41 -8.48 9.44
C LEU A 543 6.38 -7.61 8.64
N PHE A 544 6.72 -6.43 9.18
CA PHE A 544 7.58 -5.42 8.55
C PHE A 544 9.01 -5.41 9.12
N GLY A 545 9.39 -6.46 9.84
CA GLY A 545 10.77 -6.63 10.33
C GLY A 545 11.76 -6.53 9.17
N ASP A 546 12.82 -5.74 9.36
CA ASP A 546 13.91 -5.53 8.39
C ASP A 546 13.49 -5.03 6.99
N MET A 547 12.29 -4.44 6.86
CA MET A 547 11.83 -3.79 5.64
C MET A 547 11.86 -2.28 5.86
N LEU A 548 12.71 -1.53 5.14
CA LEU A 548 12.80 -0.07 5.27
C LEU A 548 12.02 0.69 4.20
N ARG A 549 11.81 0.07 3.04
CA ARG A 549 11.08 0.66 1.92
C ARG A 549 10.04 -0.32 1.41
N LEU A 550 8.82 0.14 1.22
CA LEU A 550 7.70 -0.62 0.68
C LEU A 550 7.42 -0.13 -0.74
N ARG A 551 7.70 -0.97 -1.73
CA ARG A 551 7.49 -0.67 -3.14
C ARG A 551 6.15 -1.22 -3.59
N ILE A 552 5.11 -0.40 -3.55
CA ILE A 552 3.72 -0.87 -3.74
C ILE A 552 3.53 -1.46 -5.14
N GLY A 553 4.17 -0.89 -6.16
CA GLY A 553 4.21 -1.45 -7.52
C GLY A 553 4.72 -2.89 -7.58
N LEU A 554 5.87 -3.17 -6.95
CA LEU A 554 6.44 -4.52 -6.91
C LEU A 554 5.60 -5.49 -6.08
N ILE A 555 5.00 -5.01 -4.98
CA ILE A 555 4.07 -5.81 -4.18
C ILE A 555 2.88 -6.26 -5.04
N MET A 556 2.28 -5.37 -5.83
CA MET A 556 1.20 -5.72 -6.78
C MET A 556 1.64 -6.77 -7.81
N GLN A 557 2.83 -6.61 -8.40
CA GLN A 557 3.37 -7.57 -9.37
C GLN A 557 3.59 -8.95 -8.75
N VAL A 558 4.11 -9.00 -7.53
CA VAL A 558 4.27 -10.24 -6.78
C VAL A 558 2.92 -10.89 -6.48
N MET A 559 1.91 -10.12 -6.07
CA MET A 559 0.56 -10.64 -5.85
C MET A 559 -0.02 -11.26 -7.12
N ALA A 560 0.10 -10.58 -8.26
CA ALA A 560 -0.30 -11.13 -9.56
C ALA A 560 0.51 -12.40 -9.93
N THR A 561 1.83 -12.39 -9.71
CA THR A 561 2.71 -13.54 -10.02
C THR A 561 2.27 -14.76 -9.20
N GLU A 562 1.96 -14.55 -7.92
CA GLU A 562 1.54 -15.60 -7.02
C GLU A 562 0.17 -16.15 -7.36
N LEU A 563 -0.76 -15.32 -7.83
CA LEU A 563 -2.03 -15.78 -8.38
C LEU A 563 -1.81 -16.59 -9.66
N ALA A 564 -0.98 -16.12 -10.60
CA ALA A 564 -0.69 -16.82 -11.86
C ALA A 564 -0.16 -18.23 -11.60
N ARG A 565 0.79 -18.34 -10.67
CA ARG A 565 1.39 -19.61 -10.27
C ARG A 565 0.38 -20.52 -9.58
N SER A 566 -0.39 -20.00 -8.63
CA SER A 566 -1.30 -20.81 -7.82
C SER A 566 -2.51 -21.30 -8.63
N LEU A 567 -3.00 -20.49 -9.57
CA LEU A 567 -4.11 -20.83 -10.45
C LEU A 567 -3.67 -21.49 -11.77
N GLN A 568 -2.36 -21.63 -12.01
CA GLN A 568 -1.77 -22.12 -13.27
C GLN A 568 -2.33 -21.40 -14.50
N CYS A 569 -2.47 -20.07 -14.42
CA CYS A 569 -3.03 -19.24 -15.48
C CYS A 569 -2.00 -18.29 -16.09
N SER A 570 -2.36 -17.68 -17.22
CA SER A 570 -1.54 -16.65 -17.85
C SER A 570 -1.40 -15.42 -16.93
N GLY A 571 -0.32 -14.64 -17.11
CA GLY A 571 -0.12 -13.43 -16.31
C GLY A 571 -1.22 -12.37 -16.50
N GLU A 572 -1.83 -12.39 -17.68
CA GLU A 572 -3.03 -11.66 -18.06
C GLU A 572 -4.24 -12.04 -17.21
N GLU A 573 -4.61 -13.33 -17.22
CA GLU A 573 -5.71 -13.86 -16.38
C GLU A 573 -5.46 -13.64 -14.89
N ALA A 574 -4.21 -13.73 -14.45
CA ALA A 574 -3.86 -13.51 -13.04
C ALA A 574 -4.04 -12.05 -12.61
N SER A 575 -3.69 -11.12 -13.49
CA SER A 575 -3.85 -9.68 -13.24
C SER A 575 -5.33 -9.29 -13.25
N GLU A 576 -6.12 -9.86 -14.15
CA GLU A 576 -7.59 -9.72 -14.13
C GLU A 576 -8.18 -10.32 -12.85
N GLY A 577 -7.75 -11.53 -12.47
CA GLY A 577 -8.14 -12.18 -11.22
C GLY A 577 -7.82 -11.31 -10.00
N LEU A 578 -6.63 -10.70 -9.97
CA LEU A 578 -6.24 -9.74 -8.92
C LEU A 578 -7.20 -8.55 -8.86
N MET A 579 -7.54 -7.96 -10.00
CA MET A 579 -8.47 -6.82 -10.07
C MET A 579 -9.89 -7.18 -9.63
N ASN A 580 -10.27 -8.45 -9.70
CA ASN A 580 -11.60 -8.96 -9.33
C ASN A 580 -11.69 -9.51 -7.90
N LEU A 581 -10.59 -9.54 -7.13
CA LEU A 581 -10.63 -9.94 -5.72
C LEU A 581 -11.43 -8.95 -4.88
N SER A 582 -12.17 -9.46 -3.88
CA SER A 582 -12.80 -8.60 -2.87
C SER A 582 -11.73 -7.83 -2.07
N PRO A 583 -12.07 -6.70 -1.42
CA PRO A 583 -11.17 -6.01 -0.50
C PRO A 583 -10.53 -6.92 0.56
N SER A 584 -11.30 -7.82 1.17
CA SER A 584 -10.79 -8.75 2.18
C SER A 584 -9.88 -9.82 1.59
N ASP A 585 -10.19 -10.38 0.42
CA ASP A 585 -9.33 -11.35 -0.26
C ASP A 585 -8.01 -10.71 -0.71
N MET A 586 -8.07 -9.48 -1.23
CA MET A 586 -6.88 -8.68 -1.57
C MET A 586 -5.98 -8.48 -0.34
N LYS A 587 -6.58 -8.09 0.78
CA LYS A 587 -5.89 -7.90 2.06
C LYS A 587 -5.32 -9.21 2.62
N ASN A 588 -6.01 -10.33 2.45
CA ASN A 588 -5.53 -11.66 2.87
C ASN A 588 -4.36 -12.13 2.00
N LEU A 589 -4.46 -11.98 0.68
CA LEU A 589 -3.35 -12.24 -0.24
C LEU A 589 -2.10 -11.45 0.19
N LEU A 590 -2.27 -10.15 0.46
CA LEU A 590 -1.18 -9.30 0.94
C LEU A 590 -0.56 -9.82 2.25
N HIS A 591 -1.37 -10.28 3.20
CA HIS A 591 -0.85 -10.89 4.45
C HIS A 591 0.01 -12.11 4.18
N HIS A 592 -0.42 -12.98 3.26
CA HIS A 592 0.34 -14.16 2.91
C HIS A 592 1.68 -13.81 2.22
N ILE A 593 1.67 -12.81 1.33
CA ILE A 593 2.91 -12.27 0.73
C ILE A 593 3.85 -11.73 1.81
N LEU A 594 3.36 -10.89 2.72
CA LEU A 594 4.17 -10.29 3.77
C LEU A 594 4.64 -11.34 4.79
N SER A 595 3.82 -12.31 5.16
CA SER A 595 4.22 -13.34 6.12
C SER A 595 5.23 -14.35 5.55
N GLY A 596 5.32 -14.48 4.23
CA GLY A 596 6.19 -15.43 3.55
C GLY A 596 5.83 -16.90 3.83
N LYS A 597 4.59 -17.15 4.31
CA LYS A 597 4.02 -18.48 4.51
C LYS A 597 3.47 -19.01 3.18
N GLU A 598 3.42 -20.34 3.03
CA GLU A 598 2.72 -20.97 1.91
C GLU A 598 1.20 -20.84 2.09
N PHE A 599 0.49 -20.69 0.97
CA PHE A 599 -0.97 -20.54 0.91
C PHE A 599 -1.48 -21.16 -0.38
N GLY A 600 -2.70 -21.69 -0.33
CA GLY A 600 -3.40 -22.27 -1.47
C GLY A 600 -4.38 -21.25 -2.05
N VAL A 601 -4.55 -21.28 -3.37
CA VAL A 601 -5.53 -20.47 -4.08
C VAL A 601 -6.32 -21.38 -5.00
N GLU A 602 -7.65 -21.35 -4.90
CA GLU A 602 -8.54 -22.19 -5.70
C GLU A 602 -9.60 -21.33 -6.41
N ARG A 603 -10.06 -21.79 -7.58
CA ARG A 603 -11.24 -21.21 -8.25
C ARG A 603 -12.48 -21.83 -7.63
N SER A 604 -13.29 -21.02 -6.96
CA SER A 604 -14.59 -21.43 -6.44
C SER A 604 -15.60 -21.56 -7.57
N VAL A 605 -16.28 -22.71 -7.65
CA VAL A 605 -17.40 -22.93 -8.59
C VAL A 605 -18.65 -22.33 -7.96
N ARG A 606 -19.20 -21.26 -8.55
CA ARG A 606 -20.52 -20.73 -8.16
C ARG A 606 -21.64 -21.51 -8.87
N PRO A 607 -22.83 -21.64 -8.25
CA PRO A 607 -24.03 -22.09 -8.95
C PRO A 607 -24.35 -21.17 -10.14
N THR A 608 -24.93 -21.73 -11.20
CA THR A 608 -25.20 -21.10 -12.51
C THR A 608 -26.12 -19.87 -12.52
N ASP A 609 -26.64 -19.44 -11.36
CA ASP A 609 -27.62 -18.34 -11.25
C ASP A 609 -27.03 -17.00 -10.78
N SER A 610 -25.71 -16.91 -10.52
CA SER A 610 -25.07 -15.63 -10.16
C SER A 610 -24.89 -14.72 -11.39
N MET A 611 -25.31 -13.45 -11.27
CA MET A 611 -25.16 -12.43 -12.33
C MET A 611 -23.72 -11.95 -12.57
N ALA A 612 -22.76 -12.35 -11.73
CA ALA A 612 -21.35 -11.95 -11.85
C ALA A 612 -20.63 -12.77 -12.93
N THR A 613 -19.93 -12.09 -13.84
CA THR A 613 -19.30 -12.68 -15.03
C THR A 613 -17.97 -13.39 -14.78
N SER A 614 -17.40 -13.31 -13.55
CA SER A 614 -16.08 -13.88 -13.22
C SER A 614 -16.12 -14.93 -12.09
N PRO A 615 -15.31 -16.01 -12.18
CA PRO A 615 -15.22 -17.03 -11.13
C PRO A 615 -14.59 -16.45 -9.85
N ALA A 616 -15.17 -16.77 -8.69
CA ALA A 616 -14.64 -16.31 -7.40
C ALA A 616 -13.34 -17.06 -7.05
N ILE A 617 -12.35 -16.35 -6.51
CA ILE A 617 -11.07 -16.90 -6.06
C ILE A 617 -11.14 -17.05 -4.55
N SER A 618 -10.88 -18.25 -4.01
CA SER A 618 -10.72 -18.46 -2.57
C SER A 618 -9.25 -18.62 -2.19
N ILE A 619 -8.86 -18.02 -1.07
CA ILE A 619 -7.49 -18.05 -0.55
C ILE A 619 -7.51 -18.75 0.81
N HIS A 620 -6.75 -19.82 0.96
CA HIS A 620 -6.70 -20.62 2.19
C HIS A 620 -5.26 -20.79 2.69
N GLU A 621 -5.07 -20.72 4.01
CA GLU A 621 -3.77 -21.05 4.63
C GLU A 621 -3.53 -22.55 4.48
N LEU A 622 -2.45 -22.93 3.79
CA LEU A 622 -1.97 -24.31 3.80
C LEU A 622 -1.32 -24.55 5.18
N GLY A 623 -1.85 -25.51 5.94
CA GLY A 623 -1.31 -25.86 7.26
C GLY A 623 0.20 -26.15 7.19
N HIS A 624 0.90 -25.95 8.31
CA HIS A 624 2.37 -25.97 8.47
C HIS A 624 3.17 -26.99 7.63
N THR A 625 3.34 -26.73 6.34
CA THR A 625 4.33 -27.37 5.49
C THR A 625 5.44 -26.34 5.24
N GLY A 626 6.42 -26.34 6.14
CA GLY A 626 7.78 -26.03 5.71
C GLY A 626 8.26 -24.58 5.60
N ALA A 627 7.98 -23.66 6.53
CA ALA A 627 8.89 -22.52 6.75
C ALA A 627 8.68 -21.86 8.11
N THR A 628 9.68 -21.98 9.02
CA THR A 628 10.03 -21.02 10.12
C THR A 628 11.05 -21.60 11.11
N LYS A 629 11.57 -22.82 10.93
CA LYS A 629 12.60 -23.39 11.84
C LYS A 629 14.02 -23.54 11.31
N THR A 630 14.33 -23.23 10.05
CA THR A 630 15.62 -23.59 9.43
C THR A 630 16.68 -22.48 9.30
N GLU A 631 16.38 -21.22 9.63
CA GLU A 631 17.36 -20.12 9.42
C GLU A 631 18.42 -19.94 10.54
N ARG A 632 18.31 -20.62 11.68
CA ARG A 632 19.40 -20.58 12.70
C ARG A 632 20.46 -21.67 12.52
N THR A 633 20.18 -22.70 11.74
CA THR A 633 21.05 -23.87 11.61
C THR A 633 21.95 -23.78 10.38
N GLY A 634 21.50 -23.20 9.25
CA GLY A 634 22.28 -23.13 8.02
C GLY A 634 23.57 -22.31 8.13
N ILE A 635 23.50 -21.09 8.67
CA ILE A 635 24.67 -20.20 8.80
C ILE A 635 25.61 -20.66 9.93
N ARG A 636 25.08 -21.21 11.03
CA ARG A 636 25.91 -21.83 12.08
C ARG A 636 26.62 -23.09 11.59
N LYS A 637 25.96 -23.89 10.75
CA LYS A 637 26.53 -25.09 10.13
C LYS A 637 27.61 -24.72 9.11
N LEU A 638 27.41 -23.66 8.33
CA LEU A 638 28.46 -23.11 7.46
C LEU A 638 29.63 -22.55 8.29
N LYS A 639 29.38 -21.88 9.41
CA LYS A 639 30.41 -21.41 10.36
C LYS A 639 31.19 -22.56 11.00
N SER A 640 30.56 -23.71 11.25
CA SER A 640 31.25 -24.92 11.76
C SER A 640 31.98 -25.70 10.65
N GLU A 641 31.43 -25.76 9.44
CA GLU A 641 32.03 -26.45 8.29
C GLU A 641 33.23 -25.69 7.72
N ILE A 642 33.22 -24.35 7.77
CA ILE A 642 34.38 -23.51 7.46
C ILE A 642 35.48 -23.65 8.54
N LYS A 643 35.11 -23.96 9.79
CA LYS A 643 36.07 -24.24 10.88
C LYS A 643 36.64 -25.67 10.87
N GLN A 644 35.98 -26.61 10.18
CA GLN A 644 36.38 -28.02 10.11
C GLN A 644 36.78 -28.43 8.68
N ARG A 645 37.95 -27.96 8.23
CA ARG A 645 38.69 -28.60 7.13
C ARG A 645 40.15 -28.77 7.51
N CYS A 646 40.42 -29.81 8.31
CA CYS A 646 41.71 -30.46 8.52
C CYS A 646 41.43 -31.82 9.17
N SER A 647 41.24 -32.89 8.38
CA SER A 647 41.49 -34.32 8.67
C SER A 647 40.76 -35.21 7.66
N SER A 648 41.49 -36.19 7.10
CA SER A 648 41.17 -37.03 5.93
C SER A 648 40.29 -38.28 6.27
N PRO A 649 39.98 -39.22 5.34
CA PRO A 649 38.61 -39.73 5.13
C PRO A 649 38.38 -41.23 5.45
N SER A 650 37.11 -41.64 5.65
CA SER A 650 36.68 -43.04 5.43
C SER A 650 35.16 -43.22 5.27
N THR A 651 34.79 -43.74 4.08
CA THR A 651 33.75 -44.70 3.62
C THR A 651 32.42 -44.92 4.38
N PRO A 652 31.26 -45.10 3.68
CA PRO A 652 29.93 -45.18 4.28
C PRO A 652 29.45 -46.63 4.54
N SER A 653 28.59 -46.81 5.55
CA SER A 653 27.72 -47.99 5.70
C SER A 653 26.50 -47.63 6.54
N GLY A 654 25.29 -48.02 6.08
CA GLY A 654 24.07 -47.95 6.88
C GLY A 654 22.82 -47.58 6.10
N ILE A 655 22.33 -48.51 5.27
CA ILE A 655 20.98 -48.49 4.68
C ILE A 655 20.00 -48.90 5.79
N MET A 656 18.93 -48.12 6.00
CA MET A 656 17.61 -48.62 6.39
C MET A 656 16.53 -47.75 5.71
N SER A 657 15.85 -48.34 4.74
CA SER A 657 14.61 -47.83 4.15
C SER A 657 13.42 -48.12 5.08
N PRO A 658 12.29 -47.43 4.88
CA PRO A 658 11.07 -48.16 4.64
C PRO A 658 10.46 -47.78 3.29
N THR A 659 10.04 -48.83 2.60
CA THR A 659 9.33 -48.88 1.34
C THR A 659 7.93 -48.26 1.43
N GLY A 660 7.67 -47.28 0.59
CA GLY A 660 6.35 -46.88 0.12
C GLY A 660 6.45 -46.66 -1.39
N THR A 661 5.91 -47.58 -2.17
CA THR A 661 5.92 -47.59 -3.63
C THR A 661 4.82 -46.68 -4.17
N GLY A 662 5.21 -45.68 -4.98
CA GLY A 662 4.31 -44.85 -5.78
C GLY A 662 4.11 -43.44 -5.24
N ASP A 663 4.98 -42.50 -5.66
CA ASP A 663 4.71 -41.05 -5.90
C ASP A 663 5.96 -40.15 -5.89
N THR A 664 7.13 -40.64 -6.29
CA THR A 664 8.36 -39.83 -6.31
C THR A 664 8.38 -38.80 -7.46
N ARG A 665 7.49 -38.91 -8.46
CA ARG A 665 7.47 -38.00 -9.62
C ARG A 665 6.61 -36.75 -9.40
N LEU A 666 5.51 -36.85 -8.65
CA LEU A 666 4.67 -35.70 -8.28
C LEU A 666 5.34 -34.80 -7.21
N GLN A 667 6.16 -35.37 -6.33
CA GLN A 667 6.85 -34.62 -5.28
C GLN A 667 8.10 -33.82 -5.75
N TRP A 668 8.63 -34.14 -6.94
CA TRP A 668 9.79 -33.43 -7.53
C TRP A 668 9.35 -32.17 -8.29
N GLU A 669 8.18 -32.21 -8.96
CA GLU A 669 7.61 -31.06 -9.68
C GLU A 669 7.11 -29.96 -8.72
N GLU A 670 6.61 -30.31 -7.52
CA GLU A 670 6.20 -29.33 -6.49
C GLU A 670 7.35 -28.55 -5.83
N ARG A 671 8.60 -29.03 -5.93
CA ARG A 671 9.77 -28.41 -5.30
C ARG A 671 10.54 -27.45 -6.20
N GLN A 672 10.31 -27.50 -7.51
CA GLN A 672 10.96 -26.62 -8.47
C GLN A 672 10.29 -25.23 -8.43
N GLY A 673 11.10 -24.18 -8.28
CA GLY A 673 10.67 -22.79 -8.20
C GLY A 673 10.50 -22.23 -6.79
N GLN A 674 10.62 -23.05 -5.73
CA GLN A 674 10.38 -22.61 -4.34
C GLN A 674 11.37 -21.54 -3.87
N TRP A 675 12.65 -21.68 -4.21
CA TRP A 675 13.68 -20.73 -3.77
C TRP A 675 13.70 -19.48 -4.65
N LEU A 676 13.48 -19.65 -5.96
CA LEU A 676 13.29 -18.51 -6.86
C LEU A 676 12.11 -17.66 -6.39
N ARG A 677 10.99 -18.30 -6.03
CA ARG A 677 9.82 -17.64 -5.43
C ARG A 677 10.16 -16.89 -4.14
N ARG A 678 10.90 -17.53 -3.22
CA ARG A 678 11.32 -16.88 -1.96
C ARG A 678 12.13 -15.62 -2.24
N ARG A 679 13.07 -15.70 -3.18
CA ARG A 679 13.92 -14.56 -3.58
C ARG A 679 13.14 -13.45 -4.27
N ARG A 680 12.18 -13.80 -5.13
CA ARG A 680 11.19 -12.87 -5.71
C ARG A 680 10.46 -12.10 -4.63
N LEU A 681 9.88 -12.82 -3.66
CA LEU A 681 9.11 -12.25 -2.56
C LEU A 681 9.98 -11.31 -1.71
N ASP A 682 11.06 -11.83 -1.14
CA ASP A 682 11.92 -11.07 -0.22
C ASP A 682 12.59 -9.88 -0.93
N GLY A 683 12.99 -10.05 -2.19
CA GLY A 683 13.57 -8.99 -3.01
C GLY A 683 12.56 -7.89 -3.39
N ALA A 684 11.32 -8.25 -3.73
CA ALA A 684 10.29 -7.29 -4.14
C ALA A 684 9.74 -6.47 -2.96
N ILE A 685 9.66 -7.08 -1.78
CA ILE A 685 9.26 -6.39 -0.54
C ILE A 685 10.44 -5.73 0.17
N ASN A 686 11.64 -5.75 -0.44
CA ASN A 686 12.87 -5.17 0.10
C ASN A 686 13.22 -5.68 1.52
N ARG A 687 12.96 -6.96 1.80
CA ARG A 687 13.29 -7.58 3.08
C ARG A 687 14.74 -8.04 3.09
N VAL A 688 15.49 -7.63 4.11
CA VAL A 688 16.86 -8.10 4.34
C VAL A 688 16.95 -8.97 5.60
N PRO A 689 17.98 -9.81 5.76
CA PRO A 689 18.16 -10.60 6.98
C PRO A 689 18.40 -9.73 8.23
N MET A 690 18.00 -10.24 9.40
CA MET A 690 18.22 -9.58 10.70
C MET A 690 19.69 -9.14 10.90
N GLY A 691 19.86 -7.87 11.25
CA GLY A 691 21.17 -7.24 11.47
C GLY A 691 21.98 -7.03 10.19
N PHE A 692 21.36 -7.10 8.99
CA PHE A 692 22.03 -6.88 7.71
C PHE A 692 22.82 -5.57 7.67
N TYR A 693 22.21 -4.44 8.03
CA TYR A 693 22.87 -3.14 7.98
C TYR A 693 24.10 -3.07 8.90
N GLN A 694 24.02 -3.62 10.12
CA GLN A 694 25.16 -3.72 11.04
C GLN A 694 26.32 -4.54 10.43
N LYS A 695 25.99 -5.59 9.68
CA LYS A 695 26.99 -6.40 8.98
C LYS A 695 27.62 -5.65 7.81
N VAL A 696 26.84 -4.89 7.03
CA VAL A 696 27.36 -4.01 5.97
C VAL A 696 28.34 -2.99 6.57
N TRP A 697 28.00 -2.40 7.71
CA TRP A 697 28.88 -1.48 8.43
C TRP A 697 30.24 -2.14 8.75
N LYS A 698 30.23 -3.35 9.32
CA LYS A 698 31.46 -4.10 9.64
C LYS A 698 32.31 -4.42 8.41
N ILE A 699 31.68 -4.67 7.26
CA ILE A 699 32.40 -4.89 6.01
C ILE A 699 33.07 -3.59 5.55
N LEU A 700 32.35 -2.46 5.57
CA LEU A 700 32.87 -1.15 5.16
C LEU A 700 34.03 -0.67 6.03
N GLN A 701 34.07 -1.07 7.31
CA GLN A 701 35.23 -0.79 8.17
C GLN A 701 36.54 -1.47 7.69
N LYS A 702 36.44 -2.47 6.81
CA LYS A 702 37.57 -3.28 6.34
C LYS A 702 37.91 -3.09 4.85
N CYS A 703 37.09 -2.41 4.06
CA CYS A 703 37.35 -2.15 2.63
C CYS A 703 37.22 -0.65 2.30
N HIS A 704 37.55 -0.23 1.07
CA HIS A 704 37.35 1.18 0.65
C HIS A 704 35.88 1.48 0.30
N GLY A 705 35.10 0.45 -0.05
CA GLY A 705 33.67 0.55 -0.33
C GLY A 705 33.11 -0.72 -0.95
N LEU A 706 31.78 -0.76 -1.11
CA LEU A 706 31.05 -1.83 -1.80
C LEU A 706 30.45 -1.27 -3.09
N SER A 707 30.70 -1.90 -4.23
CA SER A 707 30.06 -1.59 -5.51
C SER A 707 28.91 -2.57 -5.76
N ILE A 708 27.70 -2.03 -5.95
CA ILE A 708 26.48 -2.78 -6.26
C ILE A 708 25.80 -2.11 -7.45
N ALA A 709 25.57 -2.86 -8.54
CA ALA A 709 24.95 -2.36 -9.77
C ALA A 709 25.62 -1.07 -10.32
N GLY A 710 26.94 -0.95 -10.16
CA GLY A 710 27.72 0.23 -10.58
C GLY A 710 27.70 1.41 -9.60
N TYR A 711 26.90 1.37 -8.54
CA TYR A 711 26.87 2.37 -7.48
C TYR A 711 27.80 1.97 -6.34
N VAL A 712 28.60 2.91 -5.85
CA VAL A 712 29.58 2.66 -4.78
C VAL A 712 29.07 3.21 -3.45
N LEU A 713 29.02 2.33 -2.46
CA LEU A 713 28.84 2.64 -1.04
C LEU A 713 30.23 2.82 -0.40
N PRO A 714 30.70 4.06 -0.14
CA PRO A 714 32.07 4.30 0.29
C PRO A 714 32.27 4.03 1.79
N SER A 715 33.46 3.59 2.17
CA SER A 715 33.88 3.40 3.57
C SER A 715 33.99 4.67 4.39
N SER A 716 34.10 5.84 3.74
CA SER A 716 34.10 7.16 4.40
C SER A 716 32.86 7.41 5.24
N THR A 717 31.76 6.70 4.96
CA THR A 717 30.55 6.67 5.80
C THR A 717 30.79 6.13 7.22
N THR A 718 31.88 5.37 7.43
CA THR A 718 32.22 4.70 8.69
C THR A 718 33.44 5.28 9.44
N SER A 719 34.26 6.10 8.79
CA SER A 719 35.66 6.33 9.21
C SER A 719 35.92 7.42 10.28
N GLU A 720 34.96 8.26 10.67
CA GLU A 720 35.23 9.32 11.67
C GLU A 720 34.84 9.00 13.12
N VAL A 721 34.25 7.83 13.41
CA VAL A 721 33.84 7.48 14.79
C VAL A 721 35.02 6.99 15.64
N GLN A 722 36.12 6.52 15.03
CA GLN A 722 37.21 5.86 15.76
C GLN A 722 38.21 6.82 16.43
N LYS A 723 38.19 8.14 16.15
CA LYS A 723 39.23 9.08 16.62
C LYS A 723 38.80 10.11 17.67
N HIS A 724 37.56 10.08 18.17
CA HIS A 724 37.12 11.11 19.16
C HIS A 724 36.07 10.71 20.21
N PHE A 725 35.64 9.45 20.30
CA PHE A 725 34.61 9.05 21.28
C PHE A 725 35.21 8.40 22.55
N MET A 726 35.81 9.23 23.40
CA MET A 726 35.87 8.99 24.86
C MET A 726 35.66 10.31 25.62
N THR A 727 34.65 11.12 25.26
CA THR A 727 34.13 12.17 26.15
C THR A 727 32.84 12.75 25.58
N HIS A 728 31.79 12.82 26.42
CA HIS A 728 30.56 13.60 26.27
C HIS A 728 29.59 13.24 25.12
N ARG A 729 28.56 12.40 25.40
CA ARG A 729 27.15 12.68 25.00
C ARG A 729 26.05 11.72 25.48
N ASP A 730 26.13 11.12 26.67
CA ASP A 730 25.09 10.18 27.13
C ASP A 730 23.78 10.81 27.67
N PHE A 731 23.64 12.15 27.67
CA PHE A 731 22.43 12.80 28.23
C PHE A 731 21.47 13.45 27.21
N SER A 732 21.83 13.50 25.91
CA SER A 732 21.04 14.27 24.92
C SER A 732 20.14 13.42 24.01
N ILE A 733 20.17 12.09 24.11
CA ILE A 733 19.50 11.19 23.15
C ILE A 733 17.99 11.08 23.42
N HIS A 734 17.51 11.32 24.64
CA HIS A 734 16.08 11.26 24.92
C HIS A 734 15.28 12.51 24.54
N TYR A 735 15.92 13.69 24.48
CA TYR A 735 15.23 14.95 24.14
C TYR A 735 15.33 15.36 22.67
N ARG A 736 16.33 14.87 21.91
CA ARG A 736 16.47 15.20 20.48
C ARG A 736 15.43 14.52 19.58
N THR A 737 14.94 13.34 19.95
CA THR A 737 13.96 12.60 19.13
C THR A 737 12.59 13.30 19.10
N SER A 738 12.22 14.00 20.17
CA SER A 738 10.95 14.75 20.23
C SER A 738 11.01 16.13 19.56
N ILE A 739 12.21 16.70 19.35
CA ILE A 739 12.38 18.04 18.77
C ILE A 739 12.75 17.99 17.28
N SER A 740 13.45 16.97 16.79
CA SER A 740 13.72 16.82 15.33
C SER A 740 12.42 16.69 14.54
N LEU A 741 11.41 16.02 15.11
CA LEU A 741 10.07 15.88 14.51
C LEU A 741 9.31 17.20 14.32
N ILE A 742 9.71 18.29 15.00
CA ILE A 742 9.08 19.62 14.89
C ILE A 742 9.88 20.56 13.97
N ILE A 743 11.20 20.38 13.87
CA ILE A 743 12.07 21.29 13.10
C ILE A 743 12.27 20.81 11.64
N ASP A 744 12.23 19.51 11.37
CA ASP A 744 12.42 18.96 10.01
C ASP A 744 11.22 19.23 9.07
N LEU A 745 10.10 19.77 9.58
CA LEU A 745 8.92 20.10 8.78
C LEU A 745 8.96 21.50 8.10
N ASN A 746 9.98 22.34 8.32
CA ASN A 746 9.94 23.73 7.81
C ASN A 746 11.24 24.31 7.22
N PHE A 747 12.32 23.53 7.04
CA PHE A 747 13.52 24.06 6.40
C PHE A 747 14.13 23.07 5.38
N GLN A 748 13.76 23.26 4.11
CA GLN A 748 14.58 22.79 2.98
C GLN A 748 15.77 23.75 2.83
N SER A 749 16.94 23.35 3.34
CA SER A 749 18.22 23.95 2.95
C SER A 749 18.95 23.00 1.99
N PRO A 750 19.45 23.46 0.83
CA PRO A 750 20.14 22.63 -0.15
C PRO A 750 21.65 22.56 0.11
N TYR A 751 22.09 22.54 1.37
CA TYR A 751 23.50 22.33 1.70
C TYR A 751 23.76 20.86 2.01
N VAL A 752 24.69 20.30 1.25
CA VAL A 752 25.28 18.98 1.40
C VAL A 752 25.87 18.86 2.81
N ASP A 753 25.08 18.38 3.76
CA ASP A 753 25.61 17.85 5.01
C ASP A 753 26.32 16.54 4.65
N VAL A 754 27.65 16.57 4.72
CA VAL A 754 28.50 15.37 4.74
C VAL A 754 28.14 14.61 6.03
N LEU A 755 27.13 13.75 5.94
CA LEU A 755 26.45 13.13 7.06
C LEU A 755 27.28 12.01 7.67
N LYS A 756 27.86 12.33 8.83
CA LYS A 756 28.35 11.39 9.85
C LYS A 756 27.20 10.45 10.25
N MET A 757 27.46 9.14 10.29
CA MET A 757 26.46 8.12 10.65
C MET A 757 27.04 7.17 11.71
N THR A 758 26.19 6.45 12.44
CA THR A 758 26.60 5.37 13.37
C THR A 758 26.00 4.02 12.97
N GLU A 759 26.59 2.90 13.43
CA GLU A 759 26.22 1.51 13.05
C GLU A 759 24.73 1.18 13.27
N GLY A 760 24.06 1.87 14.20
CA GLY A 760 22.64 1.69 14.53
C GLY A 760 21.69 2.75 13.96
N GLU A 761 22.19 3.74 13.23
CA GLU A 761 21.37 4.83 12.71
C GLU A 761 20.61 4.47 11.44
N ILE A 762 19.33 4.85 11.38
CA ILE A 762 18.46 4.67 10.20
C ILE A 762 19.05 5.35 8.97
N LYS A 763 19.78 6.47 9.13
CA LYS A 763 20.42 7.19 8.02
C LYS A 763 21.38 6.29 7.23
N PHE A 764 22.17 5.46 7.92
CA PHE A 764 23.07 4.51 7.27
C PHE A 764 22.27 3.43 6.53
N ALA A 765 21.27 2.86 7.20
CA ALA A 765 20.45 1.81 6.61
C ALA A 765 19.69 2.31 5.36
N VAL A 766 19.19 3.54 5.37
CA VAL A 766 18.58 4.21 4.21
C VAL A 766 19.59 4.42 3.08
N HIS A 767 20.85 4.77 3.40
CA HIS A 767 21.89 4.92 2.38
C HIS A 767 22.23 3.59 1.70
N VAL A 768 22.38 2.51 2.48
CA VAL A 768 22.56 1.14 1.95
C VAL A 768 21.38 0.74 1.06
N GLU A 769 20.16 0.97 1.52
CA GLU A 769 18.95 0.70 0.74
C GLU A 769 18.88 1.52 -0.54
N SER A 770 19.26 2.80 -0.51
CA SER A 770 19.31 3.63 -1.70
C SER A 770 20.21 3.04 -2.78
N VAL A 771 21.31 2.39 -2.40
CA VAL A 771 22.19 1.69 -3.35
C VAL A 771 21.53 0.42 -3.87
N LEU A 772 20.97 -0.43 -2.98
CA LEU A 772 20.28 -1.68 -3.37
C LEU A 772 19.05 -1.46 -4.25
N ASN A 773 18.36 -0.32 -4.11
CA ASN A 773 17.16 0.01 -4.89
C ASN A 773 17.43 0.26 -6.38
N HIS A 774 18.69 0.46 -6.78
CA HIS A 774 19.07 0.53 -8.20
C HIS A 774 18.99 -0.83 -8.90
N VAL A 775 18.82 -1.93 -8.15
CA VAL A 775 18.64 -3.26 -8.69
C VAL A 775 17.16 -3.49 -9.01
N PRO A 776 16.77 -3.60 -10.31
CA PRO A 776 15.36 -3.69 -10.67
C PRO A 776 14.80 -5.10 -10.50
N GLN A 777 15.60 -6.16 -10.71
CA GLN A 777 15.13 -7.55 -10.58
C GLN A 777 15.15 -8.00 -9.11
N PRO A 778 14.00 -8.42 -8.53
CA PRO A 778 13.93 -8.74 -7.10
C PRO A 778 14.78 -9.96 -6.71
N GLU A 779 14.79 -11.03 -7.51
CA GLU A 779 15.59 -12.22 -7.24
C GLU A 779 17.11 -11.96 -7.34
N TYR A 780 17.55 -11.08 -8.25
CA TYR A 780 18.95 -10.66 -8.34
C TYR A 780 19.35 -9.79 -7.14
N ARG A 781 18.48 -8.85 -6.74
CA ARG A 781 18.64 -8.08 -5.50
C ARG A 781 18.85 -9.01 -4.31
N GLN A 782 18.06 -10.07 -4.21
CA GLN A 782 18.19 -11.00 -3.09
C GLN A 782 19.51 -11.80 -3.13
N LEU A 783 19.99 -12.23 -4.32
CA LEU A 783 21.32 -12.84 -4.44
C LEU A 783 22.45 -11.89 -4.01
N LEU A 784 22.34 -10.60 -4.32
CA LEU A 784 23.32 -9.59 -3.87
C LEU A 784 23.31 -9.47 -2.34
N VAL A 785 22.13 -9.44 -1.71
CA VAL A 785 21.96 -9.43 -0.25
C VAL A 785 22.58 -10.69 0.39
N GLU A 786 22.31 -11.88 -0.17
CA GLU A 786 22.92 -13.14 0.27
C GLU A 786 24.45 -13.10 0.15
N THR A 787 24.98 -12.54 -0.93
CA THR A 787 26.43 -12.40 -1.17
C THR A 787 27.10 -11.50 -0.15
N ILE A 788 26.48 -10.36 0.17
CA ILE A 788 26.95 -9.45 1.23
C ILE A 788 26.95 -10.14 2.60
N MET A 789 25.94 -10.97 2.85
CA MET A 789 25.87 -11.78 4.07
C MET A 789 26.98 -12.83 4.16
N VAL A 790 27.37 -13.44 3.04
CA VAL A 790 28.55 -14.33 2.98
C VAL A 790 29.84 -13.54 3.21
N LEU A 791 29.98 -12.36 2.61
CA LEU A 791 31.16 -11.50 2.77
C LEU A 791 31.39 -11.09 4.23
N THR A 792 30.32 -11.02 5.03
CA THR A 792 30.40 -10.79 6.48
C THR A 792 31.26 -11.84 7.18
N LEU A 793 31.27 -13.09 6.71
CA LEU A 793 32.09 -14.16 7.30
C LEU A 793 33.59 -13.86 7.16
N VAL A 794 34.00 -13.20 6.08
CA VAL A 794 35.38 -12.73 5.87
C VAL A 794 35.65 -11.51 6.75
N ALA A 795 34.69 -10.59 6.86
CA ALA A 795 34.81 -9.43 7.75
C ALA A 795 34.91 -9.83 9.23
N ASP A 796 34.36 -10.96 9.64
CA ASP A 796 34.50 -11.51 11.00
C ASP A 796 35.90 -12.13 11.27
N MET A 797 36.73 -12.32 10.25
CA MET A 797 38.10 -12.81 10.43
C MET A 797 39.03 -11.69 10.93
N GLU A 798 40.11 -12.05 11.63
CA GLU A 798 41.13 -11.13 12.14
C GLU A 798 42.08 -10.61 11.03
N ILE A 799 41.50 -10.12 9.93
CA ILE A 799 42.22 -9.48 8.82
C ILE A 799 42.15 -7.94 9.05
N PRO A 800 43.29 -7.22 8.97
CA PRO A 800 43.33 -5.78 9.25
C PRO A 800 42.63 -4.92 8.18
N SER A 801 42.68 -5.33 6.91
CA SER A 801 41.92 -4.72 5.82
C SER A 801 41.81 -5.70 4.65
N ILE A 802 40.66 -5.70 3.98
CA ILE A 802 40.43 -6.39 2.71
C ILE A 802 40.98 -5.56 1.53
N GLY A 803 41.11 -4.23 1.68
CA GLY A 803 41.57 -3.35 0.60
C GLY A 803 40.56 -3.22 -0.56
N GLY A 804 40.80 -2.25 -1.45
CA GLY A 804 40.00 -2.01 -2.66
C GLY A 804 38.51 -1.70 -2.47
N ILE A 805 37.81 -1.47 -3.59
CA ILE A 805 36.34 -1.47 -3.68
C ILE A 805 35.92 -2.91 -4.04
N ILE A 806 35.02 -3.51 -3.26
CA ILE A 806 34.55 -4.87 -3.51
C ILE A 806 33.33 -4.81 -4.44
N HIS A 807 33.43 -5.43 -5.61
CA HIS A 807 32.35 -5.49 -6.58
C HIS A 807 31.46 -6.71 -6.35
N ILE A 808 30.28 -6.50 -5.75
CA ILE A 808 29.37 -7.59 -5.36
C ILE A 808 28.82 -8.32 -6.60
N ASP A 809 28.47 -7.60 -7.66
CA ASP A 809 27.98 -8.19 -8.92
C ASP A 809 28.96 -9.21 -9.50
N ARG A 810 30.27 -8.91 -9.46
CA ARG A 810 31.31 -9.79 -9.98
C ARG A 810 31.42 -11.09 -9.17
N ILE A 811 31.21 -11.02 -7.86
CA ILE A 811 31.19 -12.20 -6.99
C ILE A 811 30.00 -13.09 -7.33
N VAL A 812 28.81 -12.51 -7.54
CA VAL A 812 27.61 -13.27 -7.95
C VAL A 812 27.83 -13.93 -9.31
N GLN A 813 28.41 -13.21 -10.28
CA GLN A 813 28.73 -13.76 -11.60
C GLN A 813 29.74 -14.91 -11.51
N MET A 814 30.80 -14.77 -10.72
CA MET A 814 31.76 -15.86 -10.48
C MET A 814 31.09 -17.08 -9.84
N ALA A 815 30.20 -16.90 -8.87
CA ALA A 815 29.45 -17.99 -8.27
C ALA A 815 28.56 -18.71 -9.30
N ASN A 816 27.89 -17.96 -10.16
CA ASN A 816 27.08 -18.50 -11.26
C ASN A 816 27.94 -19.26 -12.28
N GLU A 817 29.14 -18.78 -12.61
CA GLU A 817 30.08 -19.49 -13.49
C GLU A 817 30.54 -20.82 -12.87
N LEU A 818 30.91 -20.82 -11.58
CA LEU A 818 31.26 -22.04 -10.85
C LEU A 818 30.10 -23.04 -10.83
N PHE A 819 28.88 -22.55 -10.60
CA PHE A 819 27.68 -23.38 -10.66
C PHE A 819 27.48 -23.99 -12.05
N LEU A 820 27.56 -23.19 -13.11
CA LEU A 820 27.41 -23.66 -14.50
C LEU A 820 28.46 -24.70 -14.89
N GLN A 821 29.71 -24.53 -14.41
CA GLN A 821 30.78 -25.50 -14.64
C GLN A 821 30.47 -26.85 -13.99
N ASP A 822 30.01 -26.84 -12.74
CA ASP A 822 29.62 -28.06 -12.01
C ASP A 822 28.40 -28.73 -12.67
N GLN A 823 27.40 -27.97 -13.12
CA GLN A 823 26.24 -28.51 -13.85
C GLN A 823 26.66 -29.14 -15.19
N ALA A 824 27.57 -28.49 -15.93
CA ALA A 824 28.07 -29.03 -17.19
C ALA A 824 28.90 -30.32 -17.00
N GLN A 825 29.63 -30.45 -15.88
CA GLN A 825 30.36 -31.67 -15.52
C GLN A 825 29.40 -32.79 -15.08
N ALA A 826 28.40 -32.49 -14.25
CA ALA A 826 27.38 -33.45 -13.82
C ALA A 826 26.58 -34.00 -15.02
N PHE A 827 26.27 -33.14 -16.00
CA PHE A 827 25.57 -33.55 -17.22
C PHE A 827 26.41 -34.50 -18.08
N LYS A 828 27.73 -34.25 -18.22
CA LYS A 828 28.65 -35.18 -18.90
C LYS A 828 28.68 -36.55 -18.24
N VAL A 829 28.61 -36.62 -16.91
CA VAL A 829 28.59 -37.88 -16.16
C VAL A 829 27.26 -38.62 -16.35
N CYS A 830 26.11 -37.92 -16.31
CA CYS A 830 24.79 -38.52 -16.55
C CYS A 830 24.63 -39.09 -17.97
N VAL A 831 25.12 -38.37 -19.00
CA VAL A 831 25.05 -38.85 -20.39
C VAL A 831 25.96 -40.08 -20.61
N VAL A 832 27.11 -40.14 -19.93
CA VAL A 832 28.00 -41.32 -19.97
C VAL A 832 27.40 -42.51 -19.21
N ALA A 833 26.63 -42.28 -18.15
CA ALA A 833 26.00 -43.35 -17.35
C ALA A 833 24.72 -43.94 -17.97
N LEU A 834 24.00 -43.19 -18.83
CA LEU A 834 22.73 -43.60 -19.44
C LEU A 834 22.86 -44.25 -20.83
N CYS A 835 24.09 -44.46 -21.34
CA CYS A 835 24.30 -45.04 -22.67
C CYS A 835 25.03 -46.40 -22.59
N PRO A 836 24.33 -47.55 -22.64
CA PRO A 836 24.98 -48.87 -22.65
C PRO A 836 25.51 -49.30 -24.03
N ILE A 837 25.45 -48.45 -25.07
CA ILE A 837 25.75 -48.89 -26.43
C ILE A 837 26.70 -47.91 -27.13
N LYS A 838 27.86 -48.46 -27.50
CA LYS A 838 28.99 -47.89 -28.27
C LYS A 838 30.08 -47.17 -27.48
N ASN A 839 30.86 -47.99 -26.76
CA ASN A 839 32.33 -47.91 -26.87
C ASN A 839 32.74 -47.90 -28.36
N TYR A 840 33.82 -47.19 -28.68
CA TYR A 840 34.36 -46.89 -30.03
C TYR A 840 33.80 -45.64 -30.70
N LEU A 841 34.25 -44.45 -30.25
CA LEU A 841 34.63 -43.26 -31.05
C LEU A 841 34.74 -41.97 -30.20
N TRP A 842 35.51 -41.97 -29.09
CA TRP A 842 35.82 -40.72 -28.38
C TRP A 842 37.29 -40.59 -27.93
N SER A 843 38.21 -41.37 -28.52
CA SER A 843 39.64 -41.28 -28.18
C SER A 843 40.44 -40.33 -29.09
N SER A 844 39.79 -39.53 -29.93
CA SER A 844 40.51 -38.58 -30.80
C SER A 844 39.68 -37.33 -31.07
N LEU A 845 39.70 -36.38 -30.13
CA LEU A 845 39.46 -34.96 -30.41
C LEU A 845 39.99 -34.12 -29.25
N SER A 846 41.09 -33.42 -29.53
CA SER A 846 41.69 -32.35 -28.74
C SER A 846 40.70 -31.18 -28.53
N PRO A 847 40.89 -30.33 -27.50
CA PRO A 847 39.94 -29.29 -27.13
C PRO A 847 40.10 -28.05 -28.01
N PHE A 848 39.73 -28.10 -29.29
CA PHE A 848 39.55 -26.90 -30.11
C PHE A 848 38.69 -27.26 -31.32
N SER A 849 37.60 -26.51 -31.52
CA SER A 849 36.62 -26.63 -32.61
C SER A 849 35.55 -27.74 -32.49
N ALA A 850 34.40 -27.36 -31.92
CA ALA A 850 33.12 -28.02 -32.19
C ALA A 850 31.99 -26.96 -32.25
N LYS A 851 32.06 -26.09 -33.26
CA LYS A 851 30.90 -25.33 -33.76
C LYS A 851 30.26 -26.15 -34.88
N SER A 852 29.34 -27.06 -34.54
CA SER A 852 28.26 -27.56 -35.44
C SER A 852 27.60 -28.81 -34.83
N SER A 853 26.60 -28.62 -33.97
CA SER A 853 25.46 -29.53 -33.74
C SER A 853 24.65 -28.95 -32.58
N GLY A 854 23.53 -28.30 -32.92
CA GLY A 854 22.66 -27.56 -32.01
C GLY A 854 21.81 -28.46 -31.11
N ALA A 855 22.45 -29.15 -30.17
CA ALA A 855 21.78 -29.98 -29.17
C ALA A 855 22.26 -29.74 -27.72
N ASN A 856 23.17 -28.79 -27.48
CA ASN A 856 23.76 -28.54 -26.14
C ASN A 856 23.33 -27.21 -25.47
N GLU A 857 22.46 -26.39 -26.07
CA GLU A 857 22.07 -25.08 -25.51
C GLU A 857 20.70 -25.06 -24.78
N PHE A 858 19.94 -26.15 -24.80
CA PHE A 858 18.52 -26.12 -24.42
C PHE A 858 18.18 -26.28 -22.92
N PHE A 859 19.16 -26.36 -22.01
CA PHE A 859 18.85 -26.74 -20.61
C PHE A 859 19.37 -25.82 -19.49
N LEU A 860 20.16 -24.79 -19.78
CA LEU A 860 20.63 -23.82 -18.78
C LEU A 860 20.27 -22.41 -19.21
N GLU A 861 18.96 -22.13 -19.23
CA GLU A 861 18.45 -20.81 -19.54
C GLU A 861 19.01 -19.78 -18.54
N LYS A 862 19.50 -18.67 -19.08
CA LYS A 862 20.02 -17.54 -18.32
C LYS A 862 19.04 -16.39 -18.44
N ASP A 863 18.84 -15.69 -17.34
CA ASP A 863 18.14 -14.41 -17.35
C ASP A 863 18.90 -13.44 -18.28
N PRO A 864 18.26 -12.94 -19.35
CA PRO A 864 18.90 -12.06 -20.31
C PRO A 864 19.33 -10.72 -19.70
N ALA A 865 18.72 -10.28 -18.60
CA ALA A 865 19.05 -9.01 -17.96
C ALA A 865 20.31 -9.12 -17.07
N THR A 866 20.47 -10.22 -16.35
CA THR A 866 21.52 -10.38 -15.33
C THR A 866 22.61 -11.38 -15.74
N GLY A 867 22.34 -12.25 -16.72
CA GLY A 867 23.22 -13.34 -17.14
C GLY A 867 23.28 -14.52 -16.16
N ILE A 868 22.47 -14.49 -15.10
CA ILE A 868 22.41 -15.54 -14.07
C ILE A 868 21.53 -16.69 -14.54
N CYS A 869 21.93 -17.92 -14.26
CA CYS A 869 21.16 -19.11 -14.60
C CYS A 869 19.86 -19.20 -13.77
N ASN A 870 18.73 -19.50 -14.42
CA ASN A 870 17.44 -19.66 -13.73
C ASN A 870 17.49 -20.75 -12.66
N PHE A 871 18.23 -21.83 -12.88
CA PHE A 871 18.45 -22.87 -11.87
C PHE A 871 19.30 -22.41 -10.69
N PHE A 872 20.18 -21.43 -10.88
CA PHE A 872 20.95 -20.85 -9.78
C PHE A 872 20.04 -20.00 -8.89
N TYR A 873 19.13 -19.22 -9.49
CA TYR A 873 18.08 -18.50 -8.74
C TYR A 873 17.16 -19.43 -7.96
N ASP A 874 16.94 -20.66 -8.42
CA ASP A 874 16.11 -21.65 -7.74
C ASP A 874 16.91 -22.62 -6.85
N SER A 875 18.23 -22.46 -6.77
CA SER A 875 19.07 -23.32 -5.94
C SER A 875 18.94 -22.97 -4.46
N ALA A 876 18.65 -23.98 -3.64
CA ALA A 876 18.58 -23.87 -2.19
C ALA A 876 19.85 -23.22 -1.60
N PRO A 877 19.77 -22.39 -0.55
CA PRO A 877 20.93 -21.79 0.08
C PRO A 877 21.93 -22.81 0.61
N SER A 878 21.45 -23.88 1.24
CA SER A 878 22.27 -24.93 1.85
C SER A 878 22.51 -26.13 0.95
N GLY A 879 23.61 -26.84 1.16
CA GLY A 879 23.95 -28.10 0.47
C GLY A 879 25.24 -27.99 -0.35
N SER A 880 25.75 -29.13 -0.82
CA SER A 880 27.00 -29.17 -1.61
C SER A 880 26.91 -28.41 -2.93
N TYR A 881 25.71 -28.39 -3.52
CA TYR A 881 25.36 -27.64 -4.72
C TYR A 881 24.46 -26.43 -4.39
N GLY A 882 24.42 -26.00 -3.13
CA GLY A 882 23.61 -24.86 -2.69
C GLY A 882 24.22 -23.53 -3.11
N SER A 883 23.37 -22.53 -3.32
CA SER A 883 23.77 -21.18 -3.77
C SER A 883 24.77 -20.52 -2.80
N MET A 884 24.59 -20.64 -1.47
CA MET A 884 25.55 -20.08 -0.50
C MET A 884 26.93 -20.75 -0.57
N THR A 885 27.01 -22.02 -0.99
CA THR A 885 28.29 -22.72 -1.17
C THR A 885 29.07 -22.13 -2.33
N TYR A 886 28.40 -21.86 -3.46
CA TYR A 886 29.02 -21.20 -4.61
C TYR A 886 29.39 -19.76 -4.33
N LEU A 887 28.51 -19.00 -3.65
CA LEU A 887 28.80 -17.65 -3.19
C LEU A 887 30.01 -17.63 -2.25
N SER A 888 30.12 -18.59 -1.32
CA SER A 888 31.26 -18.71 -0.41
C SER A 888 32.57 -19.00 -1.17
N LYS A 889 32.54 -19.94 -2.13
CA LYS A 889 33.71 -20.22 -2.99
C LYS A 889 34.13 -18.96 -3.76
N ALA A 890 33.17 -18.26 -4.38
CA ALA A 890 33.43 -17.05 -5.15
C ALA A 890 33.99 -15.92 -4.28
N VAL A 891 33.44 -15.69 -3.08
CA VAL A 891 33.96 -14.69 -2.12
C VAL A 891 35.40 -14.99 -1.75
N VAL A 892 35.73 -16.25 -1.41
CA VAL A 892 37.09 -16.65 -1.05
C VAL A 892 38.06 -16.42 -2.22
N THR A 893 37.71 -16.87 -3.42
CA THR A 893 38.53 -16.66 -4.63
C THR A 893 38.70 -15.17 -4.93
N TYR A 894 37.63 -14.38 -4.81
CA TYR A 894 37.67 -12.95 -5.08
C TYR A 894 38.55 -12.19 -4.08
N VAL A 895 38.40 -12.47 -2.78
CA VAL A 895 39.17 -11.79 -1.73
C VAL A 895 40.64 -12.24 -1.74
N HIS A 896 40.94 -13.46 -2.17
CA HIS A 896 42.32 -13.94 -2.31
C HIS A 896 43.18 -13.00 -3.18
N ASP A 897 42.60 -12.40 -4.23
CA ASP A 897 43.31 -11.46 -5.10
C ASP A 897 43.67 -10.12 -4.41
N PHE A 898 43.05 -9.79 -3.27
CA PHE A 898 43.28 -8.55 -2.52
C PHE A 898 44.11 -8.75 -1.24
N LEU A 899 44.29 -9.99 -0.79
CA LEU A 899 45.11 -10.28 0.38
C LEU A 899 46.59 -10.17 0.03
N PRO A 900 47.44 -9.55 0.87
CA PRO A 900 48.87 -9.50 0.63
C PRO A 900 49.41 -10.93 0.53
N GLY A 901 50.08 -11.25 -0.59
CA GLY A 901 50.51 -12.61 -0.99
C GLY A 901 51.58 -13.26 -0.11
N GLY A 902 51.63 -12.94 1.18
CA GLY A 902 52.65 -13.42 2.10
C GLY A 902 52.19 -13.42 3.55
N SER A 903 51.07 -14.07 3.87
CA SER A 903 50.84 -14.68 5.21
C SER A 903 49.43 -15.27 5.32
N CYS A 904 49.20 -16.48 4.81
CA CYS A 904 48.29 -17.42 5.46
C CYS A 904 48.52 -18.84 4.94
N LEU A 905 48.84 -19.77 5.85
CA LEU A 905 48.95 -21.22 5.62
C LEU A 905 47.55 -21.82 5.39
N MET A 906 46.90 -21.46 4.28
CA MET A 906 45.75 -22.20 3.73
C MET A 906 45.97 -22.40 2.24
N GLN A 907 46.99 -23.21 1.93
CA GLN A 907 47.13 -23.96 0.68
C GLN A 907 46.68 -25.39 0.91
#